data_AF-A0A970CWJ0-F1
#
_entry.id   AF-A0A970CWJ0-F1
#
_cell.length_a   1.000
_cell.length_b   1.000
_cell.length_c   1.000
_cell.angle_alpha   90.00
_cell.angle_beta   90.00
_cell.angle_gamma   90.00
#
_symmetry.space_group_name_H-M   'P 1'
#
loop_
_entity.id
_entity.type
_entity.pdbx_description
1 polymer ?
#
loop_
_entity_poly.entity_id
_entity_poly.type
_entity_poly.pdbx_seq_one_letter_code
_entity_poly.pdbx_strand_id
1 'polypeptide(L)'
;MLFKTNDKHEEFRKLVREYVERDLKPITFQLDQNNEFPTEIVKELGKMGIMGIPFPKELGGAGLTNIHYAIGVEEVSRIDGGTGVIVSAHTSLGAYPIYAWGTEEQKKKYLVPLAKGEKIGAFGLTEPEAGSDAGGTETTAELEGDYYILNGGKVFITNAPVADIYVVFAVTTPDIGTRGISAFIVEKGWEGFTFSDKYDKLGIRSSSTAELNFNNVKVPKENLLGKEGEGFRIAMGTLDGGRIGIASQALGIAQGAYEAAVEYAKERYQFGAPIAVNQGISFKIADMATKLRSARLLIYSAADMKDNGEPYGVESAMAKQYASDICLEVVNDALQIHGGNGYMKGMEVERAYRDAKITTIYEGTNEIQRVVIAASILGKMKKDSVAVAKKKRGPITGERKRTLFTGSNEDNVKDLVAALEKDGYDFTVGIDMETPIAQAERVVSIGKGIGEEKNMKLAKDLAKAAGAAIGSSRPVAETLKYLPLNRYVGMSGQKFRGNLYIAVGISGAGQHLKGIKEAATIVAINNNANAPIFKNCDYGIVGDLFEVLPLLIKALDRGKKKEAPPMKKMKRQKPPKLAPSYDLYVCNGCGYEYDPNLGDEEGEITPGTTYKNLPEEWTCPECGEEKANFVKVEFNY
;
A
#
# COMPACT_ATOMS: atom_id res chain seq x y z
N MET A 1 21.42 21.69 26.12
CA MET A 1 22.05 21.87 24.79
C MET A 1 21.40 23.04 24.08
N LEU A 2 22.17 23.91 23.43
CA LEU A 2 21.68 24.99 22.58
C LEU A 2 21.75 24.52 21.13
N PHE A 3 20.62 24.21 20.50
CA PHE A 3 20.59 23.90 19.07
C PHE A 3 20.41 25.19 18.26
N LYS A 4 21.38 25.52 17.40
CA LYS A 4 21.36 26.71 16.54
C LYS A 4 21.85 26.37 15.13
N THR A 5 21.10 26.80 14.12
CA THR A 5 21.56 26.78 12.73
C THR A 5 22.74 27.74 12.55
N ASN A 6 23.64 27.43 11.62
CA ASN A 6 24.77 28.29 11.26
C ASN A 6 24.46 29.06 9.96
N ASP A 7 25.36 29.95 9.55
CA ASP A 7 25.15 30.79 8.37
C ASP A 7 24.97 29.96 7.10
N LYS A 8 25.67 28.84 6.95
CA LYS A 8 25.51 27.93 5.79
C LYS A 8 24.12 27.30 5.74
N HIS A 9 23.57 26.93 6.89
CA HIS A 9 22.20 26.41 6.99
C HIS A 9 21.17 27.47 6.51
N GLU A 10 21.34 28.73 6.92
CA GLU A 10 20.40 29.79 6.56
C GLU A 10 20.61 30.31 5.12
N GLU A 11 21.83 30.32 4.60
CA GLU A 11 22.12 30.56 3.19
C GLU A 11 21.45 29.50 2.30
N PHE A 12 21.58 28.23 2.67
CA PHE A 12 20.91 27.14 1.98
C PHE A 12 19.38 27.26 2.06
N ARG A 13 18.83 27.56 3.25
CA ARG A 13 17.39 27.81 3.43
C ARG A 13 16.90 28.88 2.48
N LYS A 14 17.61 30.02 2.43
CA LYS A 14 17.27 31.15 1.58
C LYS A 14 17.26 30.76 0.11
N LEU A 15 18.29 30.05 -0.35
CA LEU A 15 18.39 29.56 -1.73
C LEU A 15 17.17 28.69 -2.11
N VAL A 16 16.83 27.69 -1.28
CA VAL A 16 15.68 26.81 -1.55
C VAL A 16 14.39 27.61 -1.51
N ARG A 17 14.21 28.47 -0.50
CA ARG A 17 13.03 29.32 -0.33
C ARG A 17 12.77 30.21 -1.54
N GLU A 18 13.79 30.92 -2.02
CA GLU A 18 13.67 31.80 -3.19
C GLU A 18 13.25 31.03 -4.44
N TYR A 19 13.80 29.84 -4.66
CA TYR A 19 13.41 28.99 -5.78
C TYR A 19 11.96 28.51 -5.68
N VAL A 20 11.55 27.96 -4.53
CA VAL A 20 10.19 27.39 -4.40
C VAL A 20 9.10 28.47 -4.41
N GLU A 21 9.37 29.67 -3.89
CA GLU A 21 8.45 30.82 -4.02
C GLU A 21 8.30 31.27 -5.47
N ARG A 22 9.41 31.30 -6.23
CA ARG A 22 9.40 31.78 -7.62
C ARG A 22 8.80 30.76 -8.59
N ASP A 23 9.20 29.50 -8.50
CA ASP A 23 8.94 28.52 -9.56
C ASP A 23 7.89 27.46 -9.18
N LEU A 24 7.85 27.04 -7.91
CA LEU A 24 6.92 26.00 -7.46
C LEU A 24 5.57 26.58 -7.04
N LYS A 25 5.55 27.62 -6.20
CA LYS A 25 4.32 28.22 -5.65
C LYS A 25 3.28 28.55 -6.72
N PRO A 26 3.62 29.21 -7.84
CA PRO A 26 2.64 29.61 -8.85
C PRO A 26 1.87 28.45 -9.49
N ILE A 27 2.44 27.24 -9.49
CA ILE A 27 1.85 26.07 -10.16
C ILE A 27 1.19 25.08 -9.19
N THR A 28 1.35 25.27 -7.87
CA THR A 28 0.87 24.30 -6.86
C THR A 28 -0.62 23.99 -6.93
N PHE A 29 -1.46 25.00 -7.23
CA PHE A 29 -2.89 24.80 -7.37
C PHE A 29 -3.23 23.84 -8.52
N GLN A 30 -2.58 24.03 -9.68
CA GLN A 30 -2.77 23.17 -10.84
C GLN A 30 -2.30 21.74 -10.55
N LEU A 31 -1.14 21.59 -9.92
CA LEU A 31 -0.59 20.29 -9.56
C LEU A 31 -1.54 19.49 -8.64
N ASP A 32 -2.08 20.15 -7.61
CA ASP A 32 -3.05 19.54 -6.69
C ASP A 32 -4.36 19.19 -7.41
N GLN A 33 -4.93 20.12 -8.17
CA GLN A 33 -6.19 19.94 -8.88
C GLN A 33 -6.12 18.75 -9.85
N ASN A 34 -5.01 18.64 -10.59
CA ASN A 34 -4.84 17.66 -11.67
C ASN A 34 -4.19 16.34 -11.22
N ASN A 35 -3.80 16.19 -9.95
CA ASN A 35 -3.03 15.02 -9.46
C ASN A 35 -1.76 14.80 -10.30
N GLU A 36 -1.04 15.89 -10.57
CA GLU A 36 0.05 15.99 -11.55
C GLU A 36 1.42 15.99 -10.86
N PHE A 37 2.35 15.19 -11.38
CA PHE A 37 3.71 15.13 -10.87
C PHE A 37 4.53 16.30 -11.43
N PRO A 38 5.24 17.08 -10.59
CA PRO A 38 5.94 18.29 -11.02
C PRO A 38 7.30 17.98 -11.67
N THR A 39 7.28 17.31 -12.82
CA THR A 39 8.49 16.79 -13.49
C THR A 39 9.59 17.83 -13.68
N GLU A 40 9.26 19.01 -14.19
CA GLU A 40 10.27 20.05 -14.45
C GLU A 40 10.84 20.63 -13.16
N ILE A 41 10.01 20.82 -12.11
CA ILE A 41 10.51 21.24 -10.79
C ILE A 41 11.47 20.19 -10.23
N VAL A 42 11.14 18.90 -10.31
CA VAL A 42 11.98 17.82 -9.77
C VAL A 42 13.32 17.73 -10.52
N LYS A 43 13.33 17.94 -11.84
CA LYS A 43 14.58 18.01 -12.62
C LYS A 43 15.47 19.17 -12.17
N GLU A 44 14.89 20.36 -11.99
CA GLU A 44 15.64 21.53 -11.52
C GLU A 44 16.14 21.35 -10.08
N LEU A 45 15.34 20.76 -9.20
CA LEU A 45 15.79 20.36 -7.85
C LEU A 45 16.98 19.39 -7.92
N GLY A 46 16.99 18.47 -8.89
CA GLY A 46 18.15 17.61 -9.21
C GLY A 46 19.39 18.43 -9.57
N LYS A 47 19.28 19.37 -10.51
CA LYS A 47 20.38 20.26 -10.92
C LYS A 47 20.90 21.15 -9.78
N MET A 48 20.02 21.55 -8.86
CA MET A 48 20.37 22.28 -7.65
C MET A 48 21.05 21.41 -6.58
N GLY A 49 21.12 20.09 -6.76
CA GLY A 49 21.67 19.15 -5.79
C GLY A 49 20.72 18.78 -4.64
N ILE A 50 19.45 19.19 -4.70
CA ILE A 50 18.44 18.96 -3.65
C ILE A 50 18.04 17.49 -3.53
N MET A 51 18.13 16.73 -4.63
CA MET A 51 17.81 15.29 -4.63
C MET A 51 18.91 14.45 -3.94
N GLY A 52 20.14 14.96 -3.88
CA GLY A 52 21.30 14.28 -3.30
C GLY A 52 21.98 15.01 -2.15
N ILE A 53 21.24 15.80 -1.35
CA ILE A 53 21.79 16.66 -0.30
C ILE A 53 22.81 15.95 0.61
N PRO A 54 22.47 14.82 1.26
CA PRO A 54 23.35 14.22 2.26
C PRO A 54 24.45 13.34 1.64
N PHE A 55 24.47 13.15 0.32
CA PHE A 55 25.41 12.23 -0.31
C PHE A 55 26.74 12.93 -0.65
N PRO A 56 27.88 12.23 -0.51
CA PRO A 56 29.19 12.81 -0.82
C PRO A 56 29.33 13.28 -2.28
N LYS A 57 30.19 14.28 -2.51
CA LYS A 57 30.40 14.87 -3.84
C LYS A 57 31.00 13.88 -4.83
N GLU A 58 31.87 12.99 -4.35
CA GLU A 58 32.48 11.91 -5.12
C GLU A 58 31.46 10.87 -5.63
N LEU A 59 30.29 10.80 -5.00
CA LEU A 59 29.15 9.98 -5.44
C LEU A 59 28.08 10.81 -6.18
N GLY A 60 28.39 12.06 -6.53
CA GLY A 60 27.51 12.96 -7.27
C GLY A 60 26.47 13.70 -6.41
N GLY A 61 26.56 13.64 -5.08
CA GLY A 61 25.70 14.39 -4.17
C GLY A 61 26.21 15.80 -3.87
N ALA A 62 25.48 16.53 -3.02
CA ALA A 62 25.84 17.90 -2.63
C ALA A 62 26.94 17.96 -1.55
N GLY A 63 27.17 16.86 -0.82
CA GLY A 63 28.11 16.79 0.30
C GLY A 63 27.69 17.66 1.49
N LEU A 64 26.38 17.81 1.71
CA LEU A 64 25.81 18.58 2.81
C LEU A 64 25.32 17.64 3.93
N THR A 65 24.86 18.21 5.03
CA THR A 65 24.50 17.45 6.25
C THR A 65 23.02 17.03 6.25
N ASN A 66 22.61 16.13 7.16
CA ASN A 66 21.20 15.78 7.34
C ASN A 66 20.37 16.97 7.87
N ILE A 67 20.99 17.96 8.53
CA ILE A 67 20.31 19.23 8.86
C ILE A 67 19.96 20.01 7.58
N HIS A 68 20.88 20.09 6.61
CA HIS A 68 20.56 20.70 5.31
C HIS A 68 19.45 19.93 4.59
N TYR A 69 19.45 18.60 4.69
CA TYR A 69 18.38 17.76 4.14
C TYR A 69 17.02 18.10 4.77
N ALA A 70 16.96 18.18 6.10
CA ALA A 70 15.76 18.58 6.82
C ALA A 70 15.27 19.98 6.39
N ILE A 71 16.17 20.96 6.26
CA ILE A 71 15.84 22.30 5.77
C ILE A 71 15.30 22.28 4.34
N GLY A 72 15.93 21.50 3.44
CA GLY A 72 15.50 21.39 2.06
C GLY A 72 14.08 20.83 1.93
N VAL A 73 13.79 19.74 2.66
CA VAL A 73 12.45 19.15 2.70
C VAL A 73 11.44 20.11 3.35
N GLU A 74 11.81 20.78 4.44
CA GLU A 74 10.97 21.78 5.11
C GLU A 74 10.56 22.92 4.18
N GLU A 75 11.53 23.56 3.49
CA GLU A 75 11.26 24.71 2.63
C GLU A 75 10.44 24.34 1.39
N VAL A 76 10.69 23.17 0.78
CA VAL A 76 9.86 22.68 -0.32
C VAL A 76 8.43 22.39 0.16
N SER A 77 8.30 21.72 1.30
CA SER A 77 6.99 21.34 1.86
C SER A 77 6.19 22.53 2.37
N ARG A 78 6.85 23.65 2.68
CA ARG A 78 6.22 24.93 3.02
C ARG A 78 5.33 25.45 1.90
N ILE A 79 5.70 25.16 0.65
CA ILE A 79 4.93 25.52 -0.53
C ILE A 79 4.04 24.36 -0.98
N ASP A 80 4.59 23.15 -1.06
CA ASP A 80 3.85 21.97 -1.54
C ASP A 80 4.31 20.67 -0.86
N GLY A 81 3.42 20.10 -0.03
CA GLY A 81 3.71 18.88 0.72
C GLY A 81 3.99 17.68 -0.19
N GLY A 82 3.41 17.63 -1.38
CA GLY A 82 3.66 16.54 -2.34
C GLY A 82 5.04 16.62 -3.01
N THR A 83 5.51 17.80 -3.41
CA THR A 83 6.90 17.97 -3.89
C THR A 83 7.90 17.68 -2.77
N GLY A 84 7.60 18.09 -1.54
CA GLY A 84 8.42 17.79 -0.37
C GLY A 84 8.62 16.29 -0.15
N VAL A 85 7.54 15.48 -0.24
CA VAL A 85 7.67 14.02 -0.09
C VAL A 85 8.34 13.36 -1.29
N ILE A 86 8.29 13.94 -2.50
CA ILE A 86 9.05 13.42 -3.64
C ILE A 86 10.56 13.46 -3.33
N VAL A 87 11.05 14.61 -2.82
CA VAL A 87 12.44 14.78 -2.39
C VAL A 87 12.76 13.81 -1.25
N SER A 88 11.93 13.78 -0.20
CA SER A 88 12.15 12.90 0.95
C SER A 88 12.20 11.43 0.55
N ALA A 89 11.18 10.90 -0.12
CA ALA A 89 11.12 9.51 -0.52
C ALA A 89 12.26 9.12 -1.47
N HIS A 90 12.66 10.02 -2.38
CA HIS A 90 13.84 9.81 -3.21
C HIS A 90 15.10 9.66 -2.35
N THR A 91 15.40 10.65 -1.51
CA THR A 91 16.69 10.75 -0.82
C THR A 91 16.80 9.74 0.32
N SER A 92 15.83 9.71 1.23
CA SER A 92 15.91 8.90 2.45
C SER A 92 15.44 7.46 2.29
N LEU A 93 14.61 7.16 1.29
CA LEU A 93 14.08 5.80 1.09
C LEU A 93 14.63 5.12 -0.16
N GLY A 94 14.69 5.81 -1.30
CA GLY A 94 15.18 5.23 -2.55
C GLY A 94 16.70 5.15 -2.61
N ALA A 95 17.39 6.26 -2.32
CA ALA A 95 18.83 6.39 -2.51
C ALA A 95 19.64 5.94 -1.28
N TYR A 96 19.22 6.34 -0.06
CA TYR A 96 19.94 6.03 1.17
C TYR A 96 20.26 4.55 1.41
N PRO A 97 19.34 3.58 1.23
CA PRO A 97 19.70 2.18 1.46
C PRO A 97 20.79 1.68 0.51
N ILE A 98 20.85 2.19 -0.72
CA ILE A 98 21.92 1.87 -1.68
C ILE A 98 23.25 2.50 -1.20
N TYR A 99 23.20 3.73 -0.68
CA TYR A 99 24.38 4.37 -0.08
C TYR A 99 24.91 3.59 1.13
N ALA A 100 24.03 3.17 2.04
CA ALA A 100 24.40 2.57 3.31
C ALA A 100 24.80 1.08 3.21
N TRP A 101 24.15 0.32 2.31
CA TRP A 101 24.36 -1.14 2.22
C TRP A 101 24.76 -1.64 0.82
N GLY A 102 24.88 -0.74 -0.16
CA GLY A 102 25.29 -1.11 -1.51
C GLY A 102 26.78 -1.40 -1.62
N THR A 103 27.15 -2.29 -2.54
CA THR A 103 28.55 -2.44 -2.97
C THR A 103 28.99 -1.21 -3.75
N GLU A 104 30.31 -1.06 -3.99
CA GLU A 104 30.83 0.06 -4.78
C GLU A 104 30.28 0.05 -6.22
N GLU A 105 30.06 -1.13 -6.80
CA GLU A 105 29.45 -1.30 -8.12
C GLU A 105 27.99 -0.87 -8.11
N GLN A 106 27.23 -1.26 -7.08
CA GLN A 106 25.83 -0.84 -6.92
C GLN A 106 25.72 0.67 -6.70
N LYS A 107 26.60 1.27 -5.90
CA LYS A 107 26.63 2.72 -5.70
C LYS A 107 26.93 3.44 -7.01
N LYS A 108 27.94 3.01 -7.77
CA LYS A 108 28.29 3.59 -9.07
C LYS A 108 27.13 3.47 -10.06
N LYS A 109 26.47 2.32 -10.13
CA LYS A 109 25.39 2.05 -11.10
C LYS A 109 24.09 2.77 -10.73
N TYR A 110 23.70 2.75 -9.46
CA TYR A 110 22.37 3.18 -9.01
C TYR A 110 22.38 4.45 -8.17
N LEU A 111 23.29 4.57 -7.20
CA LEU A 111 23.31 5.75 -6.32
C LEU A 111 23.76 7.02 -7.06
N VAL A 112 24.81 6.95 -7.88
CA VAL A 112 25.33 8.13 -8.58
C VAL A 112 24.25 8.86 -9.41
N PRO A 113 23.48 8.20 -10.30
CA PRO A 113 22.42 8.89 -11.03
C PRO A 113 21.28 9.37 -10.12
N LEU A 114 21.01 8.70 -8.99
CA LEU A 114 20.04 9.17 -8.00
C LEU A 114 20.54 10.45 -7.29
N ALA A 115 21.77 10.46 -6.80
CA ALA A 115 22.37 11.58 -6.08
C ALA A 115 22.46 12.85 -6.95
N LYS A 116 22.69 12.69 -8.27
CA LYS A 116 22.64 13.77 -9.25
C LYS A 116 21.22 14.26 -9.60
N GLY A 117 20.19 13.54 -9.17
CA GLY A 117 18.79 13.79 -9.56
C GLY A 117 18.47 13.48 -11.02
N GLU A 118 19.32 12.70 -11.71
CA GLU A 118 19.10 12.25 -13.10
C GLU A 118 18.05 11.13 -13.18
N LYS A 119 17.96 10.33 -12.12
CA LYS A 119 16.95 9.29 -11.90
C LYS A 119 16.21 9.52 -10.60
N ILE A 120 15.01 8.95 -10.46
CA ILE A 120 14.21 9.02 -9.24
C ILE A 120 14.14 7.66 -8.54
N GLY A 121 14.34 7.65 -7.22
CA GLY A 121 14.26 6.47 -6.36
C GLY A 121 12.89 6.30 -5.69
N ALA A 122 12.52 5.05 -5.41
CA ALA A 122 11.33 4.66 -4.65
C ALA A 122 11.61 3.44 -3.76
N PHE A 123 10.70 3.19 -2.81
CA PHE A 123 10.87 2.18 -1.77
C PHE A 123 9.63 1.31 -1.63
N GLY A 124 9.76 0.03 -1.97
CA GLY A 124 8.68 -0.96 -2.04
C GLY A 124 8.69 -1.93 -0.87
N LEU A 125 8.09 -1.53 0.26
CA LEU A 125 7.96 -2.39 1.45
C LEU A 125 6.52 -2.87 1.67
N THR A 126 5.57 -1.93 1.71
CA THR A 126 4.18 -2.16 2.12
C THR A 126 3.40 -3.04 1.14
N GLU A 127 2.59 -3.93 1.69
CA GLU A 127 1.66 -4.80 0.98
C GLU A 127 0.24 -4.67 1.53
N PRO A 128 -0.81 -5.15 0.83
CA PRO A 128 -2.19 -5.04 1.29
C PRO A 128 -2.44 -5.56 2.72
N GLU A 129 -1.74 -6.62 3.10
CA GLU A 129 -1.84 -7.23 4.45
C GLU A 129 -0.62 -6.92 5.34
N ALA A 130 0.38 -6.17 4.84
CA ALA A 130 1.62 -5.84 5.57
C ALA A 130 1.93 -4.33 5.50
N GLY A 131 1.31 -3.57 6.41
CA GLY A 131 1.56 -2.13 6.60
C GLY A 131 2.39 -1.87 7.85
N SER A 132 1.72 -1.62 8.99
CA SER A 132 2.38 -1.48 10.28
C SER A 132 3.13 -2.75 10.71
N ASP A 133 2.62 -3.91 10.32
CA ASP A 133 3.29 -5.21 10.45
C ASP A 133 4.17 -5.48 9.21
N ALA A 134 5.21 -4.66 9.02
CA ALA A 134 6.08 -4.72 7.85
C ALA A 134 6.81 -6.08 7.70
N GLY A 135 6.96 -6.83 8.78
CA GLY A 135 7.57 -8.17 8.76
C GLY A 135 6.66 -9.24 8.15
N GLY A 136 5.37 -8.95 7.95
CA GLY A 136 4.39 -9.86 7.33
C GLY A 136 4.36 -9.82 5.80
N THR A 137 5.42 -9.34 5.15
CA THR A 137 5.51 -9.26 3.68
C THR A 137 5.43 -10.65 3.05
N GLU A 138 4.72 -10.78 1.92
CA GLU A 138 4.47 -12.04 1.21
C GLU A 138 5.07 -12.07 -0.21
N THR A 139 5.52 -10.94 -0.77
CA THR A 139 6.28 -10.93 -2.04
C THR A 139 7.49 -11.85 -1.91
N THR A 140 7.69 -12.76 -2.85
CA THR A 140 8.78 -13.76 -2.82
C THR A 140 9.90 -13.41 -3.78
N ALA A 141 11.10 -13.92 -3.50
CA ALA A 141 12.25 -13.90 -4.38
C ALA A 141 12.95 -15.26 -4.34
N GLU A 142 12.85 -16.04 -5.41
CA GLU A 142 13.46 -17.38 -5.52
C GLU A 142 14.73 -17.33 -6.37
N LEU A 143 15.84 -17.87 -5.86
CA LEU A 143 17.11 -17.88 -6.58
C LEU A 143 17.10 -18.97 -7.67
N GLU A 144 17.27 -18.56 -8.93
CA GLU A 144 17.43 -19.41 -10.10
C GLU A 144 18.76 -19.10 -10.80
N GLY A 145 19.81 -19.87 -10.47
CA GLY A 145 21.13 -19.68 -11.08
C GLY A 145 21.78 -18.34 -10.71
N ASP A 146 21.81 -17.41 -11.66
CA ASP A 146 22.43 -16.08 -11.54
C ASP A 146 21.42 -14.93 -11.36
N TYR A 147 20.13 -15.22 -11.21
CA TYR A 147 19.10 -14.23 -10.91
C TYR A 147 18.08 -14.74 -9.87
N TYR A 148 17.32 -13.82 -9.31
CA TYR A 148 16.13 -14.08 -8.51
C TYR A 148 14.87 -13.88 -9.35
N ILE A 149 13.86 -14.71 -9.12
CA ILE A 149 12.51 -14.52 -9.63
C ILE A 149 11.64 -13.88 -8.56
N LEU A 150 11.25 -12.62 -8.78
CA LEU A 150 10.34 -11.90 -7.90
C LEU A 150 8.88 -12.06 -8.33
N ASN A 151 8.03 -12.40 -7.37
CA ASN A 151 6.59 -12.51 -7.54
C ASN A 151 5.84 -11.88 -6.37
N GLY A 152 4.80 -11.10 -6.67
CA GLY A 152 3.98 -10.43 -5.66
C GLY A 152 3.63 -9.00 -6.04
N GLY A 153 3.48 -8.14 -5.03
CA GLY A 153 3.16 -6.74 -5.27
C GLY A 153 3.31 -5.88 -4.04
N LYS A 154 3.52 -4.59 -4.26
CA LYS A 154 3.61 -3.56 -3.22
C LYS A 154 2.53 -2.51 -3.43
N VAL A 155 2.07 -1.88 -2.37
CA VAL A 155 1.02 -0.84 -2.42
C VAL A 155 1.47 0.43 -1.73
N PHE A 156 0.89 1.56 -2.12
CA PHE A 156 1.20 2.89 -1.59
C PHE A 156 2.65 3.34 -1.80
N ILE A 157 3.23 2.98 -2.95
CA ILE A 157 4.63 3.31 -3.23
C ILE A 157 4.74 4.72 -3.80
N THR A 158 5.25 5.63 -2.98
CA THR A 158 5.58 7.00 -3.39
C THR A 158 6.60 7.00 -4.52
N ASN A 159 6.48 7.96 -5.43
CA ASN A 159 7.20 8.09 -6.69
C ASN A 159 6.88 7.04 -7.75
N ALA A 160 6.16 5.94 -7.45
CA ALA A 160 5.67 5.04 -8.49
C ALA A 160 4.50 5.70 -9.28
N PRO A 161 4.41 5.53 -10.61
CA PRO A 161 5.31 4.78 -11.50
C PRO A 161 6.43 5.66 -12.11
N VAL A 162 6.63 6.88 -11.61
CA VAL A 162 7.58 7.86 -12.15
C VAL A 162 9.04 7.46 -11.88
N ALA A 163 9.31 6.87 -10.71
CA ALA A 163 10.65 6.42 -10.32
C ALA A 163 11.25 5.41 -11.29
N ASP A 164 12.58 5.47 -11.42
CA ASP A 164 13.39 4.61 -12.28
C ASP A 164 13.98 3.43 -11.52
N ILE A 165 14.31 3.64 -10.24
CA ILE A 165 14.99 2.66 -9.37
C ILE A 165 14.16 2.45 -8.11
N TYR A 166 13.93 1.18 -7.76
CA TYR A 166 13.13 0.77 -6.61
C TYR A 166 13.97 -0.10 -5.69
N VAL A 167 13.95 0.18 -4.39
CA VAL A 167 14.43 -0.77 -3.37
C VAL A 167 13.23 -1.55 -2.84
N VAL A 168 13.19 -2.85 -3.11
CA VAL A 168 12.04 -3.74 -2.86
C VAL A 168 12.43 -4.82 -1.85
N PHE A 169 11.51 -5.14 -0.93
CA PHE A 169 11.71 -6.17 0.08
C PHE A 169 10.89 -7.41 -0.24
N ALA A 170 11.52 -8.58 -0.24
CA ALA A 170 10.88 -9.84 -0.59
C ALA A 170 11.41 -10.99 0.28
N VAL A 171 10.57 -12.00 0.49
CA VAL A 171 10.90 -13.23 1.22
C VAL A 171 11.75 -14.13 0.34
N THR A 172 12.99 -14.35 0.74
CA THR A 172 13.90 -15.34 0.13
C THR A 172 13.90 -16.66 0.87
N THR A 173 13.59 -16.63 2.18
CA THR A 173 13.50 -17.84 3.01
C THR A 173 12.19 -17.82 3.78
N PRO A 174 11.19 -18.59 3.35
CA PRO A 174 9.91 -18.67 4.04
C PRO A 174 10.03 -19.14 5.50
N ASP A 175 9.01 -18.83 6.30
CA ASP A 175 8.76 -19.39 7.64
C ASP A 175 9.80 -19.08 8.74
N ILE A 176 10.86 -18.30 8.46
CA ILE A 176 11.83 -17.81 9.48
C ILE A 176 11.61 -16.34 9.88
N GLY A 177 10.41 -15.82 9.60
CA GLY A 177 9.98 -14.47 9.96
C GLY A 177 10.83 -13.37 9.31
N THR A 178 11.16 -12.32 10.08
CA THR A 178 11.88 -11.15 9.56
C THR A 178 13.30 -11.47 9.06
N ARG A 179 13.88 -12.60 9.48
CA ARG A 179 15.20 -13.07 9.01
C ARG A 179 15.15 -13.70 7.62
N GLY A 180 13.96 -13.96 7.09
CA GLY A 180 13.74 -14.50 5.76
C GLY A 180 13.56 -13.45 4.67
N ILE A 181 13.61 -12.16 5.04
CA ILE A 181 13.36 -11.03 4.15
C ILE A 181 14.68 -10.48 3.64
N SER A 182 14.78 -10.28 2.34
CA SER A 182 15.93 -9.69 1.64
C SER A 182 15.53 -8.40 0.92
N ALA A 183 16.52 -7.55 0.59
CA ALA A 183 16.32 -6.31 -0.14
C ALA A 183 16.91 -6.41 -1.55
N PHE A 184 16.21 -5.86 -2.54
CA PHE A 184 16.59 -5.92 -3.95
C PHE A 184 16.50 -4.54 -4.58
N ILE A 185 17.47 -4.20 -5.44
CA ILE A 185 17.39 -3.05 -6.34
C ILE A 185 16.68 -3.52 -7.61
N VAL A 186 15.60 -2.86 -8.02
CA VAL A 186 14.80 -3.22 -9.20
C VAL A 186 14.69 -2.00 -10.11
N GLU A 187 14.94 -2.17 -11.41
CA GLU A 187 14.84 -1.09 -12.39
C GLU A 187 13.49 -1.12 -13.11
N LYS A 188 12.93 0.06 -13.32
CA LYS A 188 11.75 0.24 -14.18
C LYS A 188 12.05 -0.25 -15.60
N GLY A 189 11.06 -0.93 -16.19
CA GLY A 189 11.14 -1.42 -17.57
C GLY A 189 11.63 -2.87 -17.69
N TRP A 190 12.04 -3.50 -16.59
CA TRP A 190 12.27 -4.95 -16.57
C TRP A 190 10.99 -5.72 -16.84
N GLU A 191 11.11 -6.81 -17.59
CA GLU A 191 10.00 -7.67 -17.96
C GLU A 191 9.28 -8.20 -16.71
N GLY A 192 7.94 -8.16 -16.74
CA GLY A 192 7.11 -8.56 -15.61
C GLY A 192 6.97 -7.52 -14.48
N PHE A 193 7.76 -6.45 -14.47
CA PHE A 193 7.66 -5.37 -13.48
C PHE A 193 6.76 -4.24 -13.99
N THR A 194 5.54 -4.17 -13.45
CA THR A 194 4.50 -3.25 -13.91
C THR A 194 3.88 -2.48 -12.75
N PHE A 195 3.07 -1.48 -13.07
CA PHE A 195 2.49 -0.56 -12.09
C PHE A 195 0.99 -0.43 -12.25
N SER A 196 0.28 -0.12 -11.17
CA SER A 196 -1.09 0.40 -11.30
C SER A 196 -1.08 1.84 -11.80
N ASP A 197 -2.26 2.36 -12.13
CA ASP A 197 -2.47 3.81 -12.18
C ASP A 197 -2.15 4.47 -10.83
N LYS A 198 -1.90 5.78 -10.90
CA LYS A 198 -1.74 6.63 -9.73
C LYS A 198 -3.01 6.61 -8.88
N TYR A 199 -2.83 6.51 -7.56
CA TYR A 199 -3.92 6.68 -6.59
C TYR A 199 -4.46 8.12 -6.64
N ASP A 200 -5.79 8.25 -6.56
CA ASP A 200 -6.47 9.52 -6.32
C ASP A 200 -6.60 9.75 -4.81
N LYS A 201 -5.79 10.67 -4.27
CA LYS A 201 -5.56 10.84 -2.83
C LYS A 201 -6.25 12.09 -2.28
N LEU A 202 -6.46 12.11 -0.95
CA LEU A 202 -6.98 13.28 -0.24
C LEU A 202 -6.08 14.52 -0.41
N GLY A 203 -4.79 14.36 -0.12
CA GLY A 203 -3.77 15.40 -0.19
C GLY A 203 -2.49 14.87 -0.82
N ILE A 204 -1.44 15.68 -0.81
CA ILE A 204 -0.15 15.51 -1.46
C ILE A 204 -0.31 15.05 -2.92
N ARG A 205 -1.28 15.64 -3.61
CA ARG A 205 -1.73 15.20 -4.95
C ARG A 205 -0.70 15.48 -6.05
N SER A 206 0.26 16.36 -5.80
CA SER A 206 1.44 16.53 -6.66
C SER A 206 2.45 15.37 -6.57
N SER A 207 2.36 14.53 -5.52
CA SER A 207 3.16 13.31 -5.42
C SER A 207 2.50 12.14 -6.16
N SER A 208 3.31 11.35 -6.87
CA SER A 208 2.85 10.11 -7.47
C SER A 208 2.86 8.97 -6.44
N THR A 209 1.82 8.14 -6.45
CA THR A 209 1.74 6.94 -5.61
C THR A 209 1.02 5.85 -6.40
N ALA A 210 1.58 4.65 -6.49
CA ALA A 210 0.98 3.53 -7.21
C ALA A 210 1.30 2.18 -6.54
N GLU A 211 0.72 1.12 -7.08
CA GLU A 211 1.07 -0.26 -6.78
C GLU A 211 2.24 -0.70 -7.68
N LEU A 212 3.08 -1.58 -7.14
CA LEU A 212 4.09 -2.33 -7.86
C LEU A 212 3.59 -3.75 -8.06
N ASN A 213 3.73 -4.30 -9.25
CA ASN A 213 3.36 -5.68 -9.57
C ASN A 213 4.58 -6.41 -10.11
N PHE A 214 4.91 -7.55 -9.50
CA PHE A 214 6.00 -8.42 -9.91
C PHE A 214 5.41 -9.73 -10.40
N ASN A 215 5.61 -10.00 -11.69
CA ASN A 215 5.20 -11.24 -12.33
C ASN A 215 6.43 -11.88 -13.00
N ASN A 216 7.04 -12.84 -12.30
CA ASN A 216 8.26 -13.51 -12.72
C ASN A 216 9.40 -12.55 -13.12
N VAL A 217 9.60 -11.49 -12.32
CA VAL A 217 10.62 -10.48 -12.61
C VAL A 217 12.00 -11.07 -12.33
N LYS A 218 12.83 -11.17 -13.37
CA LYS A 218 14.23 -11.60 -13.27
C LYS A 218 15.09 -10.46 -12.72
N VAL A 219 15.52 -10.58 -11.47
CA VAL A 219 16.40 -9.63 -10.79
C VAL A 219 17.79 -10.25 -10.70
N PRO A 220 18.83 -9.70 -11.34
CA PRO A 220 20.18 -10.25 -11.27
C PRO A 220 20.66 -10.46 -9.82
N LYS A 221 21.45 -11.50 -9.57
CA LYS A 221 21.92 -11.83 -8.20
C LYS A 221 22.72 -10.68 -7.59
N GLU A 222 23.46 -9.93 -8.39
CA GLU A 222 24.21 -8.73 -7.98
C GLU A 222 23.32 -7.55 -7.57
N ASN A 223 22.00 -7.63 -7.78
CA ASN A 223 21.04 -6.62 -7.33
C ASN A 223 20.46 -6.90 -5.93
N LEU A 224 20.88 -7.99 -5.28
CA LEU A 224 20.69 -8.17 -3.84
C LEU A 224 21.42 -7.05 -3.09
N LEU A 225 20.69 -6.29 -2.29
CA LEU A 225 21.23 -5.20 -1.48
C LEU A 225 21.56 -5.71 -0.07
N GLY A 226 22.83 -5.66 0.30
CA GLY A 226 23.32 -6.31 1.53
C GLY A 226 23.43 -7.82 1.36
N LYS A 227 23.02 -8.58 2.38
CA LYS A 227 23.00 -10.06 2.34
C LYS A 227 21.57 -10.59 2.40
N GLU A 228 21.40 -11.83 1.94
CA GLU A 228 20.14 -12.55 2.12
C GLU A 228 19.74 -12.57 3.61
N GLY A 229 18.47 -12.30 3.90
CA GLY A 229 17.91 -12.24 5.24
C GLY A 229 18.16 -10.94 6.00
N GLU A 230 18.94 -9.99 5.45
CA GLU A 230 19.16 -8.67 6.07
C GLU A 230 18.12 -7.61 5.70
N GLY A 231 17.17 -7.93 4.81
CA GLY A 231 16.21 -6.98 4.25
C GLY A 231 15.39 -6.26 5.30
N PHE A 232 14.90 -6.93 6.34
CA PHE A 232 14.13 -6.26 7.39
C PHE A 232 14.98 -5.26 8.20
N ARG A 233 16.25 -5.59 8.47
CA ARG A 233 17.19 -4.69 9.14
C ARG A 233 17.46 -3.45 8.30
N ILE A 234 17.67 -3.64 6.99
CA ILE A 234 17.85 -2.56 6.01
C ILE A 234 16.60 -1.66 5.98
N ALA A 235 15.40 -2.26 5.91
CA ALA A 235 14.14 -1.52 5.91
C ALA A 235 13.98 -0.65 7.17
N MET A 236 14.24 -1.21 8.36
CA MET A 236 14.11 -0.46 9.61
C MET A 236 15.14 0.68 9.71
N GLY A 237 16.41 0.42 9.39
CA GLY A 237 17.44 1.47 9.39
C GLY A 237 17.18 2.56 8.35
N THR A 238 16.54 2.23 7.23
CA THR A 238 16.10 3.20 6.22
C THR A 238 14.97 4.09 6.76
N LEU A 239 13.96 3.49 7.40
CA LEU A 239 12.81 4.22 7.96
C LEU A 239 13.19 5.13 9.13
N ASP A 240 14.21 4.79 9.92
CA ASP A 240 14.71 5.69 10.97
C ASP A 240 15.19 7.02 10.37
N GLY A 241 15.88 6.98 9.23
CA GLY A 241 16.27 8.19 8.49
C GLY A 241 15.10 8.87 7.77
N GLY A 242 14.17 8.09 7.19
CA GLY A 242 13.00 8.61 6.48
C GLY A 242 12.02 9.39 7.36
N ARG A 243 11.86 8.98 8.62
CA ARG A 243 11.07 9.69 9.64
C ARG A 243 11.53 11.14 9.88
N ILE A 244 12.82 11.45 9.76
CA ILE A 244 13.33 12.84 9.82
C ILE A 244 12.81 13.64 8.62
N GLY A 245 12.79 13.03 7.44
CA GLY A 245 12.24 13.64 6.22
C GLY A 245 10.75 13.94 6.34
N ILE A 246 9.95 12.97 6.81
CA ILE A 246 8.51 13.19 7.06
C ILE A 246 8.25 14.22 8.15
N ALA A 247 9.04 14.23 9.22
CA ALA A 247 8.92 15.25 10.25
C ALA A 247 9.20 16.65 9.68
N SER A 248 10.21 16.78 8.83
CA SER A 248 10.56 18.03 8.13
C SER A 248 9.47 18.47 7.16
N GLN A 249 8.84 17.52 6.46
CA GLN A 249 7.73 17.79 5.58
C GLN A 249 6.48 18.27 6.34
N ALA A 250 6.13 17.60 7.44
CA ALA A 250 5.04 18.03 8.32
C ALA A 250 5.29 19.44 8.90
N LEU A 251 6.54 19.72 9.32
CA LEU A 251 6.95 21.06 9.75
C LEU A 251 6.78 22.10 8.64
N GLY A 252 7.20 21.78 7.41
CA GLY A 252 7.04 22.68 6.26
C GLY A 252 5.57 23.00 5.98
N ILE A 253 4.72 21.98 5.85
CA ILE A 253 3.27 22.14 5.63
C ILE A 253 2.66 23.05 6.71
N ALA A 254 3.00 22.80 7.97
CA ALA A 254 2.52 23.60 9.10
C ALA A 254 3.06 25.04 9.07
N GLN A 255 4.33 25.22 8.72
CA GLN A 255 4.97 26.54 8.60
C GLN A 255 4.30 27.39 7.50
N GLY A 256 4.01 26.81 6.33
CA GLY A 256 3.34 27.50 5.24
C GLY A 256 1.92 27.94 5.62
N ALA A 257 1.15 27.04 6.24
CA ALA A 257 -0.19 27.36 6.74
C ALA A 257 -0.17 28.45 7.82
N TYR A 258 0.81 28.41 8.73
CA TYR A 258 1.02 29.44 9.75
C TYR A 258 1.34 30.80 9.13
N GLU A 259 2.26 30.87 8.16
CA GLU A 259 2.63 32.11 7.46
C GLU A 259 1.42 32.74 6.78
N ALA A 260 0.64 31.94 6.04
CA ALA A 260 -0.61 32.38 5.41
C ALA A 260 -1.63 32.90 6.44
N ALA A 261 -1.78 32.22 7.58
CA ALA A 261 -2.71 32.63 8.63
C ALA A 261 -2.28 33.95 9.29
N VAL A 262 -0.99 34.17 9.49
CA VAL A 262 -0.45 35.42 10.05
C VAL A 262 -0.67 36.59 9.09
N GLU A 263 -0.41 36.40 7.80
CA GLU A 263 -0.67 37.41 6.76
C GLU A 263 -2.15 37.76 6.71
N TYR A 264 -3.02 36.75 6.54
CA TYR A 264 -4.47 36.95 6.50
C TYR A 264 -5.02 37.62 7.75
N ALA A 265 -4.52 37.27 8.94
CA ALA A 265 -4.99 37.86 10.19
C ALA A 265 -4.68 39.37 10.30
N LYS A 266 -3.58 39.83 9.69
CA LYS A 266 -3.18 41.24 9.66
C LYS A 266 -3.97 42.05 8.63
N GLU A 267 -4.45 41.41 7.58
CA GLU A 267 -5.16 42.08 6.48
C GLU A 267 -6.68 42.04 6.64
N ARG A 268 -7.23 40.96 7.20
CA ARG A 268 -8.68 40.80 7.31
C ARG A 268 -9.25 41.68 8.42
N TYR A 269 -10.16 42.58 8.07
CA TYR A 269 -10.88 43.44 9.03
C TYR A 269 -12.25 42.86 9.44
N GLN A 270 -12.51 42.83 10.74
CA GLN A 270 -13.84 42.62 11.33
C GLN A 270 -13.97 43.46 12.60
N PHE A 271 -15.19 43.87 12.93
CA PHE A 271 -15.48 44.69 14.11
C PHE A 271 -14.59 45.95 14.22
N GLY A 272 -14.21 46.54 13.08
CA GLY A 272 -13.45 47.79 13.00
C GLY A 272 -11.93 47.67 13.10
N ALA A 273 -11.34 46.47 13.19
CA ALA A 273 -9.89 46.28 13.27
C ALA A 273 -9.42 45.01 12.54
N PRO A 274 -8.11 44.86 12.25
CA PRO A 274 -7.55 43.59 11.80
C PRO A 274 -7.87 42.46 12.79
N ILE A 275 -8.24 41.27 12.31
CA ILE A 275 -8.58 40.17 13.22
C ILE A 275 -7.39 39.74 14.10
N ALA A 276 -6.15 40.07 13.73
CA ALA A 276 -4.95 39.84 14.53
C ALA A 276 -4.97 40.54 15.90
N VAL A 277 -5.75 41.62 16.09
CA VAL A 277 -5.85 42.29 17.42
C VAL A 277 -6.78 41.54 18.38
N ASN A 278 -7.60 40.62 17.87
CA ASN A 278 -8.50 39.83 18.69
C ASN A 278 -7.69 38.79 19.47
N GLN A 279 -7.78 38.81 20.81
CA GLN A 279 -6.96 37.94 21.67
C GLN A 279 -7.10 36.45 21.34
N GLY A 280 -8.30 36.00 20.97
CA GLY A 280 -8.53 34.61 20.55
C GLY A 280 -7.76 34.20 19.29
N ILE A 281 -7.49 35.15 18.38
CA ILE A 281 -6.67 34.91 17.18
C ILE A 281 -5.19 35.02 17.51
N SER A 282 -4.77 36.04 18.27
CA SER A 282 -3.35 36.22 18.63
C SER A 282 -2.82 35.05 19.49
N PHE A 283 -3.64 34.46 20.36
CA PHE A 283 -3.27 33.27 21.13
C PHE A 283 -3.04 32.06 20.23
N LYS A 284 -3.92 31.81 19.25
CA LYS A 284 -3.71 30.75 18.25
C LYS A 284 -2.39 30.93 17.50
N ILE A 285 -2.09 32.16 17.07
CA ILE A 285 -0.82 32.47 16.40
C ILE A 285 0.38 32.16 17.32
N ALA A 286 0.32 32.56 18.59
CA ALA A 286 1.39 32.27 19.55
C ALA A 286 1.57 30.76 19.81
N ASP A 287 0.48 30.01 19.94
CA ASP A 287 0.50 28.57 20.15
C ASP A 287 1.05 27.82 18.93
N MET A 288 0.61 28.20 17.71
CA MET A 288 1.14 27.66 16.46
C MET A 288 2.65 27.90 16.35
N ALA A 289 3.11 29.14 16.60
CA ALA A 289 4.53 29.49 16.54
C ALA A 289 5.37 28.65 17.54
N THR A 290 4.85 28.45 18.75
CA THR A 290 5.51 27.65 19.79
C THR A 290 5.63 26.18 19.37
N LYS A 291 4.56 25.58 18.83
CA LYS A 291 4.56 24.20 18.32
C LYS A 291 5.56 24.02 17.18
N LEU A 292 5.61 24.95 16.23
CA LEU A 292 6.56 24.94 15.11
C LEU A 292 8.01 24.99 15.61
N ARG A 293 8.29 25.85 16.60
CA ARG A 293 9.63 25.93 17.20
C ARG A 293 10.03 24.62 17.88
N SER A 294 9.13 24.02 18.66
CA SER A 294 9.37 22.74 19.34
C SER A 294 9.62 21.60 18.35
N ALA A 295 8.80 21.48 17.31
CA ALA A 295 8.96 20.45 16.28
C ALA A 295 10.32 20.57 15.57
N ARG A 296 10.70 21.80 15.18
CA ARG A 296 11.98 22.06 14.51
C ARG A 296 13.19 21.65 15.36
N LEU A 297 13.14 21.84 16.68
CA LEU A 297 14.22 21.41 17.57
C LEU A 297 14.36 19.88 17.62
N LEU A 298 13.24 19.15 17.71
CA LEU A 298 13.27 17.68 17.69
C LEU A 298 13.84 17.14 16.36
N ILE A 299 13.40 17.71 15.25
CA ILE A 299 13.85 17.31 13.90
C ILE A 299 15.35 17.53 13.75
N TYR A 300 15.84 18.71 14.07
CA TYR A 300 17.25 19.01 13.87
C TYR A 300 18.16 18.29 14.86
N SER A 301 17.68 18.03 16.08
CA SER A 301 18.40 17.16 17.02
C SER A 301 18.59 15.75 16.46
N ALA A 302 17.54 15.14 15.91
CA ALA A 302 17.64 13.81 15.30
C ALA A 302 18.55 13.80 14.05
N ALA A 303 18.52 14.88 13.25
CA ALA A 303 19.38 15.04 12.08
C ALA A 303 20.86 15.15 12.47
N ASP A 304 21.18 15.93 13.50
CA ASP A 304 22.54 16.11 14.01
C ASP A 304 23.11 14.81 14.60
N MET A 305 22.29 14.07 15.36
CA MET A 305 22.68 12.74 15.87
C MET A 305 23.01 11.78 14.73
N LYS A 306 22.21 11.79 13.65
CA LYS A 306 22.47 10.97 12.45
C LYS A 306 23.78 11.37 11.77
N ASP A 307 24.07 12.67 11.65
CA ASP A 307 25.32 13.17 11.05
C ASP A 307 26.55 12.74 11.87
N ASN A 308 26.42 12.66 13.20
CA ASN A 308 27.48 12.24 14.12
C ASN A 308 27.58 10.70 14.30
N GLY A 309 26.74 9.92 13.60
CA GLY A 309 26.73 8.46 13.73
C GLY A 309 26.20 7.94 15.07
N GLU A 310 25.50 8.79 15.82
CA GLU A 310 24.86 8.43 17.09
C GLU A 310 23.55 7.67 16.85
N PRO A 311 23.09 6.81 17.79
CA PRO A 311 21.76 6.22 17.69
C PRO A 311 20.68 7.31 17.68
N TYR A 312 19.85 7.36 16.64
CA TYR A 312 18.85 8.43 16.43
C TYR A 312 17.43 7.92 16.19
N GLY A 313 17.20 6.60 16.26
CA GLY A 313 15.92 5.99 15.86
C GLY A 313 14.75 6.42 16.75
N VAL A 314 15.00 6.65 18.04
CA VAL A 314 13.97 7.08 19.01
C VAL A 314 13.67 8.57 18.84
N GLU A 315 14.70 9.39 18.69
CA GLU A 315 14.62 10.83 18.48
C GLU A 315 13.94 11.15 17.17
N SER A 316 14.22 10.38 16.12
CA SER A 316 13.53 10.46 14.84
C SER A 316 12.04 10.08 14.96
N ALA A 317 11.71 9.03 15.73
CA ALA A 317 10.32 8.66 16.00
C ALA A 317 9.57 9.76 16.78
N MET A 318 10.20 10.37 17.79
CA MET A 318 9.66 11.50 18.53
C MET A 318 9.44 12.71 17.63
N ALA A 319 10.42 13.06 16.80
CA ALA A 319 10.33 14.16 15.85
C ALA A 319 9.18 13.95 14.87
N LYS A 320 9.08 12.78 14.24
CA LYS A 320 7.99 12.46 13.30
C LYS A 320 6.63 12.49 13.97
N GLN A 321 6.47 11.83 15.11
CA GLN A 321 5.20 11.79 15.84
C GLN A 321 4.75 13.20 16.25
N TYR A 322 5.63 13.98 16.90
CA TYR A 322 5.28 15.31 17.37
C TYR A 322 5.00 16.27 16.21
N ALA A 323 5.88 16.32 15.21
CA ALA A 323 5.73 17.24 14.08
C ALA A 323 4.46 16.96 13.26
N SER A 324 4.09 15.69 13.07
CA SER A 324 2.87 15.32 12.35
C SER A 324 1.59 15.57 13.16
N ASP A 325 1.60 15.35 14.48
CA ASP A 325 0.46 15.68 15.35
C ASP A 325 0.19 17.20 15.36
N ILE A 326 1.23 18.01 15.61
CA ILE A 326 1.06 19.48 15.62
C ILE A 326 0.78 20.05 14.24
N CYS A 327 1.20 19.38 13.16
CA CYS A 327 0.89 19.82 11.80
C CYS A 327 -0.63 19.89 11.60
N LEU A 328 -1.37 18.86 12.02
CA LEU A 328 -2.83 18.86 11.97
C LEU A 328 -3.48 19.96 12.81
N GLU A 329 -2.92 20.24 13.99
CA GLU A 329 -3.42 21.32 14.84
C GLU A 329 -3.20 22.70 14.20
N VAL A 330 -1.99 22.95 13.67
CA VAL A 330 -1.61 24.22 13.04
C VAL A 330 -2.42 24.47 11.77
N VAL A 331 -2.54 23.49 10.88
CA VAL A 331 -3.33 23.66 9.64
C VAL A 331 -4.82 23.83 9.93
N ASN A 332 -5.34 23.18 10.98
CA ASN A 332 -6.72 23.37 11.42
C ASN A 332 -6.97 24.79 11.91
N ASP A 333 -6.09 25.33 12.76
CA ASP A 333 -6.20 26.70 13.23
C ASP A 333 -5.97 27.73 12.12
N ALA A 334 -5.03 27.47 11.21
CA ALA A 334 -4.80 28.31 10.04
C ALA A 334 -6.05 28.41 9.15
N LEU A 335 -6.72 27.28 8.87
CA LEU A 335 -7.98 27.24 8.16
C LEU A 335 -9.07 28.00 8.92
N GLN A 336 -9.18 27.80 10.24
CA GLN A 336 -10.16 28.47 11.08
C GLN A 336 -9.98 30.00 11.10
N ILE A 337 -8.74 30.50 11.10
CA ILE A 337 -8.41 31.93 11.03
C ILE A 337 -8.87 32.54 9.69
N HIS A 338 -8.78 31.77 8.59
CA HIS A 338 -9.30 32.20 7.29
C HIS A 338 -10.83 32.17 7.21
N GLY A 339 -11.50 31.44 8.10
CA GLY A 339 -12.96 31.31 8.14
C GLY A 339 -13.50 30.69 6.85
N GLY A 340 -14.60 31.24 6.33
CA GLY A 340 -15.24 30.73 5.10
C GLY A 340 -14.30 30.67 3.89
N ASN A 341 -13.37 31.64 3.76
CA ASN A 341 -12.38 31.62 2.68
C ASN A 341 -11.44 30.42 2.80
N GLY A 342 -11.03 30.06 4.01
CA GLY A 342 -10.15 28.93 4.26
C GLY A 342 -10.74 27.57 3.86
N TYR A 343 -12.06 27.49 3.67
CA TYR A 343 -12.75 26.28 3.22
C TYR A 343 -12.84 26.16 1.68
N MET A 344 -12.54 27.25 0.96
CA MET A 344 -12.65 27.28 -0.50
C MET A 344 -11.39 26.69 -1.15
N LYS A 345 -11.58 25.79 -2.12
CA LYS A 345 -10.47 25.29 -2.96
C LYS A 345 -9.74 26.46 -3.62
N GLY A 346 -8.42 26.34 -3.69
CA GLY A 346 -7.54 27.38 -4.23
C GLY A 346 -6.82 28.19 -3.15
N MET A 347 -7.27 28.14 -1.90
CA MET A 347 -6.51 28.68 -0.77
C MET A 347 -5.45 27.67 -0.31
N GLU A 348 -4.26 28.16 0.02
CA GLU A 348 -3.13 27.29 0.42
C GLU A 348 -3.45 26.49 1.70
N VAL A 349 -4.23 27.06 2.61
CA VAL A 349 -4.56 26.44 3.91
C VAL A 349 -5.47 25.21 3.80
N GLU A 350 -6.39 25.13 2.83
CA GLU A 350 -7.20 23.91 2.66
C GLU A 350 -6.37 22.77 2.10
N ARG A 351 -5.47 23.07 1.15
CA ARG A 351 -4.51 22.10 0.62
C ARG A 351 -3.59 21.61 1.73
N ALA A 352 -3.00 22.52 2.51
CA ALA A 352 -2.16 22.17 3.65
C ALA A 352 -2.89 21.27 4.66
N TYR A 353 -4.19 21.52 4.91
CA TYR A 353 -5.01 20.67 5.78
C TYR A 353 -5.13 19.24 5.26
N ARG A 354 -5.41 19.07 3.95
CA ARG A 354 -5.48 17.75 3.32
C ARG A 354 -4.12 17.04 3.32
N ASP A 355 -3.05 17.79 3.05
CA ASP A 355 -1.68 17.28 2.98
C ASP A 355 -1.17 16.83 4.34
N ALA A 356 -1.47 17.58 5.41
CA ALA A 356 -1.04 17.25 6.77
C ALA A 356 -1.48 15.86 7.23
N LYS A 357 -2.67 15.39 6.82
CA LYS A 357 -3.25 14.13 7.30
C LYS A 357 -2.39 12.91 6.99
N ILE A 358 -1.72 12.87 5.85
CA ILE A 358 -0.90 11.69 5.50
C ILE A 358 0.34 11.57 6.40
N THR A 359 0.82 12.68 6.97
CA THR A 359 2.04 12.70 7.79
C THR A 359 1.89 11.91 9.09
N THR A 360 0.67 11.72 9.61
CA THR A 360 0.42 10.87 10.79
C THR A 360 0.31 9.38 10.46
N ILE A 361 0.32 9.00 9.17
CA ILE A 361 -0.02 7.66 8.68
C ILE A 361 1.21 6.94 8.12
N TYR A 362 1.87 7.52 7.13
CA TYR A 362 2.97 6.83 6.44
C TYR A 362 4.31 6.89 7.19
N GLU A 363 5.28 6.10 6.72
CA GLU A 363 6.59 5.91 7.36
C GLU A 363 6.49 5.50 8.86
N GLY A 364 5.45 4.71 9.14
CA GLY A 364 5.01 4.33 10.47
C GLY A 364 3.96 5.30 11.00
N THR A 365 2.76 4.78 11.32
CA THR A 365 1.70 5.58 11.94
C THR A 365 2.17 6.15 13.26
N ASN A 366 1.51 7.20 13.77
CA ASN A 366 1.90 7.77 15.05
C ASN A 366 1.73 6.78 16.22
N GLU A 367 0.87 5.77 16.09
CA GLU A 367 0.81 4.63 17.02
C GLU A 367 2.10 3.80 16.97
N ILE A 368 2.62 3.52 15.77
CA ILE A 368 3.90 2.80 15.61
C ILE A 368 5.07 3.62 16.13
N GLN A 369 5.08 4.95 15.93
CA GLN A 369 6.10 5.79 16.54
C GLN A 369 6.05 5.70 18.07
N ARG A 370 4.86 5.75 18.66
CA ARG A 370 4.67 5.56 20.11
C ARG A 370 5.12 4.18 20.58
N VAL A 371 4.93 3.12 19.79
CA VAL A 371 5.48 1.78 20.09
C VAL A 371 7.01 1.81 20.13
N VAL A 372 7.67 2.45 19.16
CA VAL A 372 9.13 2.58 19.13
C VAL A 372 9.64 3.34 20.36
N ILE A 373 9.02 4.48 20.68
CA ILE A 373 9.37 5.30 21.84
C ILE A 373 9.15 4.53 23.15
N ALA A 374 7.98 3.91 23.31
CA ALA A 374 7.64 3.15 24.51
C ALA A 374 8.57 1.94 24.69
N ALA A 375 8.91 1.22 23.62
CA ALA A 375 9.83 0.09 23.69
C ALA A 375 11.25 0.51 24.10
N SER A 376 11.69 1.72 23.75
CA SER A 376 12.96 2.28 24.22
C SER A 376 12.95 2.62 25.71
N ILE A 377 11.82 3.08 26.25
CA ILE A 377 11.70 3.51 27.64
C ILE A 377 11.44 2.32 28.57
N LEU A 378 10.51 1.45 28.20
CA LEU A 378 10.05 0.32 29.02
C LEU A 378 10.87 -0.95 28.77
N GLY A 379 11.68 -0.98 27.72
CA GLY A 379 12.25 -2.21 27.17
C GLY A 379 11.21 -3.03 26.39
N LYS A 380 11.68 -4.09 25.72
CA LYS A 380 10.78 -5.06 25.07
C LYS A 380 10.17 -5.95 26.14
N MET A 381 8.99 -5.57 26.63
CA MET A 381 8.18 -6.44 27.48
C MET A 381 7.92 -7.75 26.72
N LYS A 382 8.25 -8.89 27.35
CA LYS A 382 7.83 -10.19 26.84
C LYS A 382 6.30 -10.19 26.85
N LYS A 383 5.68 -10.44 25.70
CA LYS A 383 4.28 -10.83 25.72
C LYS A 383 4.26 -12.21 26.36
N ASP A 384 3.52 -12.38 27.46
CA ASP A 384 3.12 -13.72 27.89
C ASP A 384 2.44 -14.37 26.69
N SER A 385 3.07 -15.41 26.17
CA SER A 385 2.75 -16.03 24.89
C SER A 385 1.47 -16.85 25.02
N VAL A 386 0.31 -16.19 24.96
CA VAL A 386 -0.79 -16.80 24.23
C VAL A 386 -0.49 -16.51 22.77
N ALA A 387 0.40 -17.31 22.20
CA ALA A 387 0.69 -17.28 20.78
C ALA A 387 -0.54 -17.82 20.06
N VAL A 388 -1.58 -16.99 19.92
CA VAL A 388 -2.65 -17.28 18.96
C VAL A 388 -1.94 -17.38 17.62
N ALA A 389 -1.72 -18.62 17.17
CA ALA A 389 -1.14 -18.89 15.86
C ALA A 389 -1.83 -17.95 14.88
N LYS A 390 -1.06 -17.06 14.23
CA LYS A 390 -1.60 -16.14 13.23
C LYS A 390 -2.22 -17.02 12.16
N LYS A 391 -3.52 -17.27 12.27
CA LYS A 391 -4.29 -18.01 11.27
C LYS A 391 -4.06 -17.26 9.98
N LYS A 392 -3.31 -17.85 9.02
CA LYS A 392 -3.09 -17.26 7.71
C LYS A 392 -4.46 -16.77 7.23
N ARG A 393 -4.61 -15.46 7.06
CA ARG A 393 -5.91 -14.89 6.68
C ARG A 393 -6.28 -15.53 5.35
N GLY A 394 -7.36 -16.30 5.34
CA GLY A 394 -7.91 -16.84 4.11
C GLY A 394 -8.24 -15.72 3.13
N PRO A 395 -8.60 -16.05 1.88
CA PRO A 395 -8.93 -15.05 0.87
C PRO A 395 -9.92 -14.00 1.40
N ILE A 396 -9.82 -12.73 0.98
CA ILE A 396 -10.73 -11.63 1.37
C ILE A 396 -12.19 -12.03 1.19
N THR A 397 -12.40 -12.81 0.14
CA THR A 397 -13.67 -13.30 -0.33
C THR A 397 -14.11 -14.58 0.41
N GLY A 398 -13.34 -15.09 1.37
CA GLY A 398 -13.52 -16.37 2.10
C GLY A 398 -12.98 -17.58 1.33
N GLU A 399 -13.07 -18.79 1.89
CA GLU A 399 -12.66 -20.05 1.20
C GLU A 399 -13.42 -20.30 -0.10
N ARG A 400 -12.71 -20.40 -1.22
CA ARG A 400 -13.27 -20.61 -2.56
C ARG A 400 -12.79 -21.94 -3.15
N LYS A 401 -13.46 -22.44 -4.17
CA LYS A 401 -13.05 -23.66 -4.90
C LYS A 401 -11.66 -23.54 -5.53
N ARG A 402 -11.27 -22.35 -6.01
CA ARG A 402 -9.96 -22.03 -6.61
C ARG A 402 -9.57 -22.97 -7.75
N THR A 403 -10.53 -23.45 -8.52
CA THR A 403 -10.26 -24.29 -9.69
C THR A 403 -9.81 -23.40 -10.84
N LEU A 404 -8.54 -23.52 -11.25
CA LEU A 404 -8.00 -22.90 -12.45
C LEU A 404 -7.99 -23.92 -13.57
N PHE A 405 -8.61 -23.58 -14.71
CA PHE A 405 -8.58 -24.43 -15.89
C PHE A 405 -7.30 -24.17 -16.69
N THR A 406 -6.58 -25.24 -17.04
CA THR A 406 -5.22 -25.18 -17.63
C THR A 406 -5.12 -25.84 -19.02
N GLY A 407 -6.25 -26.11 -19.67
CA GLY A 407 -6.34 -26.64 -21.03
C GLY A 407 -6.29 -25.54 -22.10
N SER A 408 -6.71 -25.87 -23.32
CA SER A 408 -6.90 -24.88 -24.38
C SER A 408 -8.02 -23.88 -24.02
N ASN A 409 -8.08 -22.71 -24.64
CA ASN A 409 -9.15 -21.74 -24.38
C ASN A 409 -10.56 -22.33 -24.61
N GLU A 410 -10.70 -23.23 -25.58
CA GLU A 410 -11.95 -23.93 -25.89
C GLU A 410 -12.33 -24.94 -24.79
N ASP A 411 -11.36 -25.76 -24.34
CA ASP A 411 -11.57 -26.72 -23.26
C ASP A 411 -11.87 -26.02 -21.94
N ASN A 412 -11.12 -24.96 -21.62
CA ASN A 412 -11.31 -24.17 -20.41
C ASN A 412 -12.71 -23.56 -20.33
N VAL A 413 -13.21 -23.02 -21.45
CA VAL A 413 -14.57 -22.47 -21.54
C VAL A 413 -15.61 -23.57 -21.38
N LYS A 414 -15.42 -24.72 -22.03
CA LYS A 414 -16.33 -25.87 -21.93
C LYS A 414 -16.42 -26.38 -20.49
N ASP A 415 -15.27 -26.54 -19.82
CA ASP A 415 -15.19 -27.02 -18.45
C ASP A 415 -15.79 -26.03 -17.46
N LEU A 416 -15.57 -24.72 -17.69
CA LEU A 416 -16.22 -23.66 -16.90
C LEU A 416 -17.75 -23.74 -17.00
N VAL A 417 -18.30 -23.84 -18.21
CA VAL A 417 -19.76 -23.91 -18.41
C VAL A 417 -20.34 -25.17 -17.77
N ALA A 418 -19.69 -26.33 -17.98
CA ALA A 418 -20.10 -27.58 -17.35
C ALA A 418 -20.07 -27.51 -15.81
N ALA A 419 -19.06 -26.85 -15.24
CA ALA A 419 -18.97 -26.65 -13.80
C ALA A 419 -20.07 -25.73 -13.26
N LEU A 420 -20.42 -24.64 -13.97
CA LEU A 420 -21.50 -23.73 -13.59
C LEU A 420 -22.88 -24.42 -13.71
N GLU A 421 -23.13 -25.19 -14.76
CA GLU A 421 -24.36 -25.97 -14.91
C GLU A 421 -24.49 -27.02 -13.79
N LYS A 422 -23.38 -27.70 -13.44
CA LYS A 422 -23.31 -28.64 -12.30
C LYS A 422 -23.58 -27.96 -10.96
N ASP A 423 -23.17 -26.70 -10.81
CA ASP A 423 -23.45 -25.89 -9.62
C ASP A 423 -24.91 -25.39 -9.56
N GLY A 424 -25.70 -25.62 -10.62
CA GLY A 424 -27.12 -25.31 -10.69
C GLY A 424 -27.45 -23.96 -11.35
N TYR A 425 -26.51 -23.38 -12.10
CA TYR A 425 -26.76 -22.14 -12.85
C TYR A 425 -27.53 -22.41 -14.14
N ASP A 426 -28.73 -21.83 -14.26
CA ASP A 426 -29.55 -21.87 -15.47
C ASP A 426 -29.34 -20.63 -16.35
N PHE A 427 -28.78 -20.86 -17.55
CA PHE A 427 -28.55 -19.83 -18.56
C PHE A 427 -29.69 -19.73 -19.58
N THR A 428 -30.83 -20.41 -19.40
CA THR A 428 -32.04 -20.20 -20.20
C THR A 428 -32.91 -19.04 -19.70
N VAL A 429 -32.68 -18.61 -18.46
CA VAL A 429 -33.29 -17.41 -17.85
C VAL A 429 -32.29 -16.24 -17.76
N GLY A 430 -32.79 -15.02 -17.56
CA GLY A 430 -31.94 -13.85 -17.36
C GLY A 430 -32.67 -12.67 -16.73
N ILE A 431 -31.88 -11.73 -16.23
CA ILE A 431 -32.33 -10.41 -15.75
C ILE A 431 -31.95 -9.32 -16.76
N ASP A 432 -32.59 -8.16 -16.63
CA ASP A 432 -32.23 -6.98 -17.43
C ASP A 432 -30.80 -6.52 -17.11
N MET A 433 -30.05 -6.11 -18.13
CA MET A 433 -28.65 -5.70 -17.99
C MET A 433 -28.50 -4.48 -17.05
N GLU A 434 -29.55 -3.65 -16.98
CA GLU A 434 -29.60 -2.47 -16.15
C GLU A 434 -30.17 -2.72 -14.75
N THR A 435 -30.47 -3.97 -14.37
CA THR A 435 -30.88 -4.32 -13.00
C THR A 435 -29.87 -3.76 -11.98
N PRO A 436 -30.29 -3.09 -10.89
CA PRO A 436 -29.38 -2.58 -9.88
C PRO A 436 -28.49 -3.70 -9.31
N ILE A 437 -27.17 -3.45 -9.18
CA ILE A 437 -26.19 -4.46 -8.74
C ILE A 437 -26.60 -5.14 -7.42
N ALA A 438 -27.18 -4.38 -6.48
CA ALA A 438 -27.60 -4.90 -5.18
C ALA A 438 -28.79 -5.88 -5.27
N GLN A 439 -29.57 -5.83 -6.35
CA GLN A 439 -30.74 -6.67 -6.61
C GLN A 439 -30.47 -7.75 -7.67
N ALA A 440 -29.35 -7.65 -8.38
CA ALA A 440 -28.99 -8.57 -9.44
C ALA A 440 -28.68 -9.97 -8.90
N GLU A 441 -29.29 -10.99 -9.50
CA GLU A 441 -28.92 -12.39 -9.26
C GLU A 441 -27.51 -12.69 -9.75
N ARG A 442 -27.10 -12.07 -10.85
CA ARG A 442 -25.84 -12.33 -11.55
C ARG A 442 -25.31 -11.06 -12.19
N VAL A 443 -23.99 -10.88 -12.12
CA VAL A 443 -23.31 -9.70 -12.66
C VAL A 443 -22.12 -10.13 -13.50
N VAL A 444 -21.99 -9.56 -14.69
CA VAL A 444 -20.74 -9.53 -15.45
C VAL A 444 -20.07 -8.19 -15.18
N SER A 445 -18.93 -8.23 -14.49
CA SER A 445 -18.21 -7.04 -14.06
C SER A 445 -16.88 -6.90 -14.76
N ILE A 446 -16.59 -5.68 -15.21
CA ILE A 446 -15.50 -5.41 -16.15
C ILE A 446 -14.40 -4.60 -15.48
N GLY A 447 -13.17 -5.07 -15.66
CA GLY A 447 -11.95 -4.44 -15.22
C GLY A 447 -11.20 -3.75 -16.35
N LYS A 448 -10.12 -3.07 -16.00
CA LYS A 448 -9.25 -2.38 -16.98
C LYS A 448 -8.63 -3.30 -18.02
N GLY A 449 -8.53 -4.60 -17.73
CA GLY A 449 -8.04 -5.58 -18.70
C GLY A 449 -8.82 -5.59 -20.02
N ILE A 450 -10.06 -5.08 -20.05
CA ILE A 450 -10.88 -4.97 -21.28
C ILE A 450 -10.29 -4.00 -22.32
N GLY A 451 -9.42 -3.06 -21.92
CA GLY A 451 -8.79 -2.09 -22.82
C GLY A 451 -9.74 -0.98 -23.29
N GLU A 452 -9.79 -0.76 -24.60
CA GLU A 452 -10.54 0.34 -25.24
C GLU A 452 -12.07 0.19 -25.12
N GLU A 453 -12.80 1.31 -25.15
CA GLU A 453 -14.26 1.34 -25.00
C GLU A 453 -15.01 0.47 -26.00
N LYS A 454 -14.51 0.34 -27.24
CA LYS A 454 -15.11 -0.51 -28.28
C LYS A 454 -15.25 -1.97 -27.84
N ASN A 455 -14.38 -2.43 -26.94
CA ASN A 455 -14.38 -3.79 -26.42
C ASN A 455 -15.50 -4.04 -25.39
N MET A 456 -16.16 -2.98 -24.89
CA MET A 456 -17.35 -3.09 -24.03
C MET A 456 -18.50 -3.82 -24.73
N LYS A 457 -18.50 -3.88 -26.07
CA LYS A 457 -19.46 -4.69 -26.82
C LYS A 457 -19.38 -6.17 -26.41
N LEU A 458 -18.16 -6.73 -26.33
CA LEU A 458 -17.96 -8.13 -25.91
C LEU A 458 -18.49 -8.37 -24.49
N ALA A 459 -18.27 -7.42 -23.59
CA ALA A 459 -18.74 -7.56 -22.22
C ALA A 459 -20.27 -7.43 -22.10
N LYS A 460 -20.90 -6.56 -22.91
CA LYS A 460 -22.37 -6.48 -23.01
C LYS A 460 -22.96 -7.75 -23.62
N ASP A 461 -22.32 -8.29 -24.66
CA ASP A 461 -22.73 -9.55 -25.28
C ASP A 461 -22.60 -10.73 -24.30
N LEU A 462 -21.53 -10.76 -23.49
CA LEU A 462 -21.40 -11.74 -22.41
C LEU A 462 -22.44 -11.55 -21.32
N ALA A 463 -22.72 -10.32 -20.88
CA ALA A 463 -23.78 -10.04 -19.90
C ALA A 463 -25.13 -10.53 -20.42
N LYS A 464 -25.43 -10.27 -21.71
CA LYS A 464 -26.63 -10.75 -22.37
C LYS A 464 -26.67 -12.28 -22.45
N ALA A 465 -25.58 -12.95 -22.84
CA ALA A 465 -25.49 -14.41 -22.93
C ALA A 465 -25.56 -15.09 -21.55
N ALA A 466 -25.00 -14.48 -20.51
CA ALA A 466 -25.11 -14.95 -19.13
C ALA A 466 -26.48 -14.65 -18.51
N GLY A 467 -27.25 -13.72 -19.07
CA GLY A 467 -28.52 -13.24 -18.51
C GLY A 467 -28.31 -12.37 -17.27
N ALA A 468 -27.27 -11.54 -17.29
CA ALA A 468 -26.73 -10.84 -16.13
C ALA A 468 -26.78 -9.32 -16.27
N ALA A 469 -26.80 -8.66 -15.11
CA ALA A 469 -26.57 -7.23 -15.03
C ALA A 469 -25.11 -6.91 -15.38
N ILE A 470 -24.88 -5.75 -15.99
CA ILE A 470 -23.52 -5.28 -16.25
C ILE A 470 -23.00 -4.48 -15.05
N GLY A 471 -21.75 -4.69 -14.68
CA GLY A 471 -21.06 -3.99 -13.61
C GLY A 471 -19.63 -3.63 -14.01
N SER A 472 -18.94 -2.93 -13.12
CA SER A 472 -17.55 -2.58 -13.38
C SER A 472 -16.70 -2.48 -12.11
N SER A 473 -15.38 -2.48 -12.32
CA SER A 473 -14.42 -1.97 -11.34
C SER A 473 -14.48 -0.44 -11.25
N ARG A 474 -13.93 0.12 -10.16
CA ARG A 474 -13.86 1.58 -9.93
C ARG A 474 -13.22 2.33 -11.09
N PRO A 475 -12.03 1.91 -11.60
CA PRO A 475 -11.37 2.66 -12.65
C PRO A 475 -12.15 2.70 -13.96
N VAL A 476 -12.93 1.65 -14.27
CA VAL A 476 -13.78 1.61 -15.47
C VAL A 476 -14.93 2.62 -15.37
N ALA A 477 -15.49 2.84 -14.17
CA ALA A 477 -16.60 3.79 -13.98
C ALA A 477 -16.12 5.23 -13.73
N GLU A 478 -15.10 5.44 -12.89
CA GLU A 478 -14.63 6.78 -12.50
C GLU A 478 -13.67 7.38 -13.51
N THR A 479 -12.68 6.59 -13.96
CA THR A 479 -11.58 7.10 -14.81
C THR A 479 -11.94 6.98 -16.29
N LEU A 480 -12.29 5.77 -16.74
CA LEU A 480 -12.60 5.50 -18.14
C LEU A 480 -14.03 5.92 -18.53
N LYS A 481 -14.93 6.00 -17.54
CA LYS A 481 -16.34 6.39 -17.70
C LYS A 481 -17.11 5.54 -18.72
N TYR A 482 -16.71 4.29 -18.93
CA TYR A 482 -17.40 3.36 -19.85
C TYR A 482 -18.77 2.93 -19.30
N LEU A 483 -18.95 2.99 -17.98
CA LEU A 483 -20.21 2.72 -17.30
C LEU A 483 -20.44 3.76 -16.19
N PRO A 484 -21.70 4.08 -15.85
CA PRO A 484 -22.00 5.05 -14.80
C PRO A 484 -21.57 4.55 -13.41
N LEU A 485 -21.34 5.47 -12.47
CA LEU A 485 -20.83 5.17 -11.12
C LEU A 485 -21.72 4.21 -10.31
N ASN A 486 -23.03 4.17 -10.59
CA ASN A 486 -23.94 3.22 -9.96
C ASN A 486 -23.72 1.76 -10.39
N ARG A 487 -22.86 1.51 -11.40
CA ARG A 487 -22.44 0.17 -11.85
C ARG A 487 -21.13 -0.32 -11.22
N TYR A 488 -20.39 0.57 -10.55
CA TYR A 488 -19.16 0.21 -9.87
C TYR A 488 -19.42 -0.73 -8.70
N VAL A 489 -18.78 -1.90 -8.72
CA VAL A 489 -18.79 -2.90 -7.65
C VAL A 489 -17.53 -2.78 -6.80
N GLY A 490 -17.67 -2.56 -5.50
CA GLY A 490 -16.54 -2.44 -4.58
C GLY A 490 -16.94 -1.88 -3.22
N MET A 491 -15.97 -1.75 -2.31
CA MET A 491 -16.19 -1.31 -0.93
C MET A 491 -16.82 0.09 -0.83
N SER A 492 -16.43 1.02 -1.70
CA SER A 492 -17.00 2.37 -1.80
C SER A 492 -18.11 2.48 -2.86
N GLY A 493 -18.40 1.39 -3.58
CA GLY A 493 -19.42 1.32 -4.62
C GLY A 493 -20.60 0.45 -4.20
N GLN A 494 -21.21 -0.23 -5.17
CA GLN A 494 -22.24 -1.23 -4.92
C GLN A 494 -21.64 -2.52 -4.37
N LYS A 495 -22.33 -3.14 -3.40
CA LYS A 495 -22.00 -4.48 -2.91
C LYS A 495 -22.83 -5.51 -3.67
N PHE A 496 -22.16 -6.48 -4.28
CA PHE A 496 -22.85 -7.58 -4.95
C PHE A 496 -23.09 -8.74 -3.97
N ARG A 497 -24.36 -9.11 -3.82
CA ARG A 497 -24.83 -10.18 -2.94
C ARG A 497 -25.54 -11.29 -3.69
N GLY A 498 -25.54 -11.26 -5.02
CA GLY A 498 -26.19 -12.27 -5.86
C GLY A 498 -25.43 -13.59 -5.89
N ASN A 499 -25.86 -14.48 -6.77
CA ASN A 499 -25.35 -15.83 -6.91
C ASN A 499 -24.06 -15.87 -7.75
N LEU A 500 -24.10 -15.38 -8.99
CA LEU A 500 -22.97 -15.50 -9.93
C LEU A 500 -22.30 -14.16 -10.22
N TYR A 501 -21.02 -14.06 -9.90
CA TYR A 501 -20.20 -12.92 -10.28
C TYR A 501 -19.14 -13.34 -11.31
N ILE A 502 -19.20 -12.79 -12.52
CA ILE A 502 -18.21 -13.05 -13.57
C ILE A 502 -17.32 -11.81 -13.69
N ALA A 503 -16.06 -11.93 -13.27
CA ALA A 503 -15.08 -10.87 -13.31
C ALA A 503 -14.20 -10.99 -14.56
N VAL A 504 -14.24 -9.98 -15.43
CA VAL A 504 -13.52 -9.95 -16.71
C VAL A 504 -12.44 -8.89 -16.66
N GLY A 505 -11.16 -9.28 -16.72
CA GLY A 505 -10.03 -8.34 -16.74
C GLY A 505 -9.88 -7.53 -15.44
N ILE A 506 -10.41 -8.04 -14.32
CA ILE A 506 -10.29 -7.42 -12.99
C ILE A 506 -9.09 -8.05 -12.28
N SER A 507 -8.15 -7.24 -11.80
CA SER A 507 -6.96 -7.73 -11.08
C SER A 507 -7.29 -8.36 -9.73
N GLY A 508 -8.27 -7.79 -9.01
CA GLY A 508 -8.65 -8.21 -7.66
C GLY A 508 -8.12 -7.30 -6.55
N ALA A 509 -8.05 -5.99 -6.78
CA ALA A 509 -7.76 -5.02 -5.73
C ALA A 509 -8.68 -5.25 -4.50
N GLY A 510 -8.12 -5.16 -3.29
CA GLY A 510 -8.83 -5.53 -2.06
C GLY A 510 -10.15 -4.78 -1.86
N GLN A 511 -10.25 -3.52 -2.34
CA GLN A 511 -11.49 -2.76 -2.31
C GLN A 511 -12.61 -3.40 -3.16
N HIS A 512 -12.26 -3.94 -4.32
CA HIS A 512 -13.20 -4.63 -5.18
C HIS A 512 -13.64 -5.97 -4.56
N LEU A 513 -12.68 -6.76 -4.07
CA LEU A 513 -12.93 -8.06 -3.44
C LEU A 513 -13.86 -7.96 -2.22
N LYS A 514 -13.71 -6.92 -1.40
CA LYS A 514 -14.62 -6.64 -0.28
C LYS A 514 -16.06 -6.35 -0.73
N GLY A 515 -16.26 -5.82 -1.94
CA GLY A 515 -17.59 -5.58 -2.53
C GLY A 515 -18.31 -6.84 -3.00
N ILE A 516 -17.59 -7.95 -3.20
CA ILE A 516 -18.13 -9.22 -3.72
C ILE A 516 -18.01 -10.38 -2.73
N LYS A 517 -17.67 -10.10 -1.46
CA LYS A 517 -17.47 -11.11 -0.41
C LYS A 517 -18.65 -12.07 -0.27
N GLU A 518 -19.86 -11.55 -0.44
CA GLU A 518 -21.12 -12.28 -0.28
C GLU A 518 -21.58 -13.00 -1.57
N ALA A 519 -20.84 -12.89 -2.69
CA ALA A 519 -21.14 -13.64 -3.91
C ALA A 519 -21.09 -15.16 -3.64
N ALA A 520 -22.06 -15.91 -4.18
CA ALA A 520 -22.10 -17.36 -4.00
C ALA A 520 -21.00 -18.05 -4.80
N THR A 521 -20.87 -17.70 -6.08
CA THR A 521 -19.83 -18.15 -7.01
C THR A 521 -19.15 -16.96 -7.66
N ILE A 522 -17.82 -16.98 -7.71
CA ILE A 522 -17.00 -15.99 -8.41
C ILE A 522 -16.24 -16.69 -9.53
N VAL A 523 -16.42 -16.23 -10.76
CA VAL A 523 -15.65 -16.62 -11.94
C VAL A 523 -14.67 -15.50 -12.26
N ALA A 524 -13.41 -15.81 -12.52
CA ALA A 524 -12.39 -14.85 -12.91
C ALA A 524 -11.79 -15.19 -14.27
N ILE A 525 -11.71 -14.21 -15.16
CA ILE A 525 -11.04 -14.34 -16.46
C ILE A 525 -10.02 -13.20 -16.54
N ASN A 526 -8.74 -13.54 -16.62
CA ASN A 526 -7.65 -12.57 -16.62
C ASN A 526 -6.45 -13.14 -17.39
N ASN A 527 -5.70 -12.28 -18.08
CA ASN A 527 -4.48 -12.71 -18.79
C ASN A 527 -3.27 -12.82 -17.85
N ASN A 528 -3.31 -12.18 -16.67
CA ASN A 528 -2.27 -12.28 -15.66
C ASN A 528 -2.56 -13.42 -14.68
N ALA A 529 -1.84 -14.54 -14.81
CA ALA A 529 -1.96 -15.72 -13.93
C ALA A 529 -1.81 -15.39 -12.43
N ASN A 530 -1.05 -14.33 -12.11
CA ASN A 530 -0.76 -13.89 -10.75
C ASN A 530 -1.76 -12.85 -10.22
N ALA A 531 -2.83 -12.54 -10.96
CA ALA A 531 -3.85 -11.60 -10.51
C ALA A 531 -4.48 -12.04 -9.17
N PRO A 532 -4.52 -11.17 -8.13
CA PRO A 532 -5.09 -11.49 -6.82
C PRO A 532 -6.52 -12.06 -6.84
N ILE A 533 -7.29 -11.78 -7.89
CA ILE A 533 -8.65 -12.30 -8.06
C ILE A 533 -8.69 -13.84 -8.13
N PHE A 534 -7.65 -14.51 -8.64
CA PHE A 534 -7.61 -15.97 -8.75
C PHE A 534 -7.52 -16.66 -7.38
N LYS A 535 -6.88 -16.02 -6.39
CA LYS A 535 -6.92 -16.49 -4.99
C LYS A 535 -8.30 -16.32 -4.36
N ASN A 536 -9.18 -15.52 -4.97
CA ASN A 536 -10.48 -15.10 -4.43
C ASN A 536 -11.67 -15.55 -5.28
N CYS A 537 -11.46 -16.41 -6.28
CA CYS A 537 -12.50 -16.94 -7.16
C CYS A 537 -12.73 -18.44 -6.96
N ASP A 538 -13.91 -18.91 -7.35
CA ASP A 538 -14.26 -20.33 -7.39
C ASP A 538 -13.73 -21.00 -8.65
N TYR A 539 -13.87 -20.32 -9.80
CA TYR A 539 -13.40 -20.78 -11.10
C TYR A 539 -12.57 -19.70 -11.80
N GLY A 540 -11.48 -20.08 -12.45
CA GLY A 540 -10.60 -19.15 -13.15
C GLY A 540 -10.10 -19.66 -14.50
N ILE A 541 -10.02 -18.76 -15.49
CA ILE A 541 -9.35 -18.98 -16.77
C ILE A 541 -8.24 -17.95 -16.90
N VAL A 542 -7.01 -18.42 -17.11
CA VAL A 542 -5.87 -17.58 -17.48
C VAL A 542 -5.75 -17.57 -18.99
N GLY A 543 -5.96 -16.43 -19.64
CA GLY A 543 -5.90 -16.34 -21.10
C GLY A 543 -6.22 -14.95 -21.64
N ASP A 544 -6.01 -14.77 -22.94
CA ASP A 544 -6.41 -13.54 -23.62
C ASP A 544 -7.93 -13.39 -23.58
N LEU A 545 -8.39 -12.25 -23.05
CA LEU A 545 -9.81 -11.91 -22.95
C LEU A 545 -10.48 -11.91 -24.32
N PHE A 546 -9.78 -11.50 -25.38
CA PHE A 546 -10.34 -11.41 -26.73
C PHE A 546 -10.51 -12.77 -27.41
N GLU A 547 -9.84 -13.81 -26.92
CA GLU A 547 -10.01 -15.18 -27.37
C GLU A 547 -11.04 -15.93 -26.50
N VAL A 548 -10.97 -15.74 -25.18
CA VAL A 548 -11.83 -16.46 -24.22
C VAL A 548 -13.27 -15.96 -24.24
N LEU A 549 -13.49 -14.63 -24.32
CA LEU A 549 -14.84 -14.07 -24.23
C LEU A 549 -15.77 -14.49 -25.38
N PRO A 550 -15.36 -14.46 -26.67
CA PRO A 550 -16.21 -14.94 -27.76
C PRO A 550 -16.63 -16.41 -27.61
N LEU A 551 -15.70 -17.26 -27.17
CA LEU A 551 -15.97 -18.68 -26.91
C LEU A 551 -16.99 -18.83 -25.78
N LEU A 552 -16.82 -18.09 -24.69
CA LEU A 552 -17.73 -18.12 -23.55
C LEU A 552 -19.12 -17.59 -23.89
N ILE A 553 -19.22 -16.51 -24.68
CA ILE A 553 -20.49 -15.98 -25.17
C ILE A 553 -21.24 -17.07 -25.94
N LYS A 554 -20.57 -17.71 -26.91
CA LYS A 554 -21.15 -18.79 -27.71
C LYS A 554 -21.59 -19.97 -26.83
N ALA A 555 -20.81 -20.32 -25.81
CA ALA A 555 -21.11 -21.45 -24.94
C ALA A 555 -22.28 -21.18 -23.98
N LEU A 556 -22.51 -19.92 -23.57
CA LEU A 556 -23.60 -19.51 -22.68
C LEU A 556 -24.88 -19.10 -23.42
N ASP A 557 -24.80 -18.80 -24.72
CA ASP A 557 -25.97 -18.43 -25.51
C ASP A 557 -26.93 -19.63 -25.65
N ARG A 558 -28.15 -19.44 -25.15
CA ARG A 558 -29.26 -20.40 -25.23
C ARG A 558 -30.45 -19.80 -26.01
N GLY A 559 -30.20 -18.74 -26.79
CA GLY A 559 -31.22 -18.01 -27.53
C GLY A 559 -32.00 -17.02 -26.65
N LYS A 560 -33.29 -16.83 -26.95
CA LYS A 560 -34.14 -15.87 -26.23
C LYS A 560 -34.37 -16.36 -24.79
N LYS A 561 -33.83 -15.61 -23.82
CA LYS A 561 -33.97 -15.92 -22.40
C LYS A 561 -35.38 -15.63 -21.88
N LYS A 562 -35.85 -16.47 -20.96
CA LYS A 562 -37.06 -16.22 -20.16
C LYS A 562 -36.74 -15.25 -19.02
N GLU A 563 -37.75 -14.57 -18.51
CA GLU A 563 -37.61 -13.73 -17.31
C GLU A 563 -37.21 -14.60 -16.12
N ALA A 564 -36.14 -14.20 -15.41
CA ALA A 564 -35.67 -14.94 -14.25
C ALA A 564 -36.69 -14.86 -13.09
N PRO A 565 -36.90 -15.97 -12.34
CA PRO A 565 -37.70 -15.91 -11.12
C PRO A 565 -37.03 -15.00 -10.07
N PRO A 566 -37.77 -14.57 -9.02
CA PRO A 566 -37.18 -13.80 -7.93
C PRO A 566 -35.93 -14.48 -7.36
N MET A 567 -34.87 -13.70 -7.13
CA MET A 567 -33.57 -14.22 -6.70
C MET A 567 -33.70 -15.08 -5.44
N LYS A 568 -33.40 -16.38 -5.56
CA LYS A 568 -33.19 -17.27 -4.42
C LYS A 568 -31.70 -17.41 -4.18
N LYS A 569 -31.23 -16.97 -3.00
CA LYS A 569 -29.80 -17.00 -2.67
C LYS A 569 -29.30 -18.44 -2.61
N MET A 570 -28.31 -18.76 -3.44
CA MET A 570 -27.63 -20.05 -3.43
C MET A 570 -26.67 -20.14 -2.24
N LYS A 571 -26.65 -21.29 -1.57
CA LYS A 571 -25.66 -21.56 -0.52
C LYS A 571 -24.31 -21.73 -1.18
N ARG A 572 -23.31 -20.98 -0.70
CA ARG A 572 -21.93 -21.12 -1.16
C ARG A 572 -21.44 -22.54 -0.90
N GLN A 573 -21.07 -23.24 -1.96
CA GLN A 573 -20.44 -24.56 -1.86
C GLN A 573 -19.00 -24.35 -1.40
N LYS A 574 -18.70 -24.75 -0.16
CA LYS A 574 -17.32 -24.80 0.32
C LYS A 574 -16.66 -26.03 -0.30
N PRO A 575 -15.39 -25.95 -0.75
CA PRO A 575 -14.65 -27.17 -1.05
C PRO A 575 -14.70 -28.10 0.17
N PRO A 576 -14.89 -29.42 -0.03
CA PRO A 576 -14.80 -30.35 1.08
C PRO A 576 -13.44 -30.16 1.75
N LYS A 577 -13.41 -29.99 3.08
CA LYS A 577 -12.15 -30.06 3.81
C LYS A 577 -11.60 -31.45 3.51
N LEU A 578 -10.45 -31.52 2.84
CA LEU A 578 -9.71 -32.77 2.73
C LEU A 578 -9.44 -33.23 4.16
N ALA A 579 -9.90 -34.43 4.52
CA ALA A 579 -9.52 -35.03 5.77
C ALA A 579 -7.98 -35.06 5.78
N PRO A 580 -7.33 -34.59 6.86
CA PRO A 580 -5.89 -34.75 6.99
C PRO A 580 -5.55 -36.24 6.81
N SER A 581 -4.37 -36.54 6.27
CA SER A 581 -3.89 -37.93 6.10
C SER A 581 -3.59 -38.62 7.44
N TYR A 582 -3.97 -37.99 8.56
CA TYR A 582 -3.71 -38.40 9.92
C TYR A 582 -4.99 -38.25 10.75
N ASP A 583 -5.07 -39.00 11.85
CA ASP A 583 -6.15 -38.90 12.82
C ASP A 583 -6.14 -37.50 13.46
N LEU A 584 -7.25 -36.75 13.35
CA LEU A 584 -7.38 -35.42 13.96
C LEU A 584 -7.77 -35.54 15.42
N TYR A 585 -6.96 -34.97 16.32
CA TYR A 585 -7.24 -34.90 17.75
C TYR A 585 -7.43 -33.45 18.16
N VAL A 586 -8.51 -33.18 18.90
CA VAL A 586 -8.89 -31.84 19.31
C VAL A 586 -8.99 -31.76 20.83
N CYS A 587 -8.32 -30.78 21.42
CA CYS A 587 -8.39 -30.51 22.85
C CYS A 587 -9.81 -30.12 23.25
N ASN A 588 -10.41 -30.81 24.21
CA ASN A 588 -11.75 -30.48 24.73
C ASN A 588 -11.79 -29.12 25.45
N GLY A 589 -10.67 -28.66 26.00
CA GLY A 589 -10.60 -27.41 26.76
C GLY A 589 -10.68 -26.16 25.87
N CYS A 590 -9.82 -26.08 24.85
CA CYS A 590 -9.65 -24.87 24.03
C CYS A 590 -9.96 -25.06 22.54
N GLY A 591 -10.18 -26.29 22.08
CA GLY A 591 -10.38 -26.59 20.66
C GLY A 591 -9.11 -26.59 19.82
N TYR A 592 -7.93 -26.64 20.45
CA TYR A 592 -6.66 -26.82 19.74
C TYR A 592 -6.65 -28.13 18.96
N GLU A 593 -6.34 -28.06 17.66
CA GLU A 593 -6.21 -29.21 16.76
C GLU A 593 -4.72 -29.58 16.66
N TYR A 594 -4.34 -30.80 17.05
CA TYR A 594 -2.96 -31.25 16.92
C TYR A 594 -2.63 -31.61 15.47
N ASP A 595 -1.65 -30.91 14.86
CA ASP A 595 -1.13 -31.20 13.53
C ASP A 595 0.24 -31.91 13.61
N PRO A 596 0.32 -33.22 13.34
CA PRO A 596 1.58 -33.95 13.36
C PRO A 596 2.60 -33.43 12.36
N ASN A 597 2.22 -32.70 11.30
CA ASN A 597 3.19 -32.12 10.36
C ASN A 597 3.93 -30.91 10.93
N LEU A 598 3.37 -30.27 11.97
CA LEU A 598 3.98 -29.12 12.63
C LEU A 598 4.74 -29.55 13.89
N GLY A 599 4.31 -30.64 14.56
CA GLY A 599 4.85 -31.02 15.86
C GLY A 599 4.47 -30.03 16.95
N ASP A 600 5.30 -29.91 17.97
CA ASP A 600 5.17 -28.94 19.06
C ASP A 600 6.56 -28.60 19.60
N GLU A 601 7.13 -27.49 19.14
CA GLU A 601 8.50 -27.08 19.45
C GLU A 601 8.70 -26.77 20.95
N GLU A 602 7.69 -26.22 21.63
CA GLU A 602 7.77 -25.94 23.07
C GLU A 602 7.68 -27.22 23.92
N GLY A 603 6.96 -28.23 23.42
CA GLY A 603 6.91 -29.57 23.99
C GLY A 603 8.02 -30.53 23.52
N GLU A 604 9.03 -30.04 22.80
CA GLU A 604 10.12 -30.83 22.19
C GLU A 604 9.64 -31.96 21.25
N ILE A 605 8.48 -31.79 20.62
CA ILE A 605 7.88 -32.74 19.68
C ILE A 605 8.28 -32.38 18.25
N THR A 606 8.97 -33.29 17.59
CA THR A 606 9.41 -33.10 16.20
C THR A 606 8.25 -33.20 15.19
N PRO A 607 8.28 -32.39 14.12
CA PRO A 607 7.41 -32.57 12.96
C PRO A 607 7.44 -34.02 12.43
N GLY A 608 6.25 -34.58 12.19
CA GLY A 608 6.01 -35.97 11.81
C GLY A 608 5.51 -36.87 12.96
N THR A 609 5.54 -36.40 14.21
CA THR A 609 5.10 -37.20 15.37
C THR A 609 3.58 -37.31 15.43
N THR A 610 3.02 -38.52 15.30
CA THR A 610 1.57 -38.72 15.39
C THR A 610 1.05 -38.53 16.83
N TYR A 611 -0.23 -38.15 16.99
CA TYR A 611 -0.83 -37.92 18.32
C TYR A 611 -0.65 -39.11 19.29
N LYS A 612 -0.71 -40.34 18.77
CA LYS A 612 -0.50 -41.56 19.57
C LYS A 612 0.92 -41.64 20.15
N ASN A 613 1.91 -41.10 19.44
CA ASN A 613 3.33 -41.17 19.78
C ASN A 613 3.81 -39.97 20.62
N LEU A 614 2.91 -39.05 20.99
CA LEU A 614 3.24 -38.00 21.94
C LEU A 614 3.57 -38.61 23.33
N PRO A 615 4.49 -38.02 24.11
CA PRO A 615 4.71 -38.39 25.51
C PRO A 615 3.41 -38.33 26.33
N GLU A 616 3.30 -39.10 27.42
CA GLU A 616 2.10 -39.06 28.28
C GLU A 616 1.98 -37.72 29.03
N GLU A 617 3.12 -37.14 29.36
CA GLU A 617 3.32 -35.84 30.01
C GLU A 617 3.15 -34.64 29.07
N TRP A 618 2.92 -34.87 27.77
CA TRP A 618 2.64 -33.80 26.83
C TRP A 618 1.30 -33.12 27.15
N THR A 619 1.28 -31.79 27.11
CA THR A 619 0.09 -30.99 27.41
C THR A 619 -0.28 -30.09 26.24
N CYS A 620 -1.54 -29.69 26.15
CA CYS A 620 -2.03 -28.81 25.10
C CYS A 620 -1.26 -27.48 25.11
N PRO A 621 -0.59 -27.08 24.02
CA PRO A 621 0.22 -25.87 23.99
C PRO A 621 -0.60 -24.58 24.16
N GLU A 622 -1.91 -24.62 23.91
CA GLU A 622 -2.78 -23.44 24.03
C GLU A 622 -3.37 -23.25 25.44
N CYS A 623 -3.56 -24.32 26.21
CA CYS A 623 -4.30 -24.24 27.49
C CYS A 623 -3.76 -25.10 28.64
N GLY A 624 -2.70 -25.89 28.39
CA GLY A 624 -2.07 -26.74 29.41
C GLY A 624 -2.85 -28.00 29.80
N GLU A 625 -3.96 -28.30 29.13
CA GLU A 625 -4.73 -29.53 29.36
C GLU A 625 -3.93 -30.79 29.04
N GLU A 626 -4.13 -31.84 29.82
CA GLU A 626 -3.42 -33.12 29.63
C GLU A 626 -3.78 -33.78 28.29
N LYS A 627 -2.85 -34.56 27.72
CA LYS A 627 -3.07 -35.38 26.50
C LYS A 627 -4.35 -36.23 26.55
N ALA A 628 -4.76 -36.67 27.74
CA ALA A 628 -5.99 -37.44 27.94
C ALA A 628 -7.28 -36.66 27.59
N ASN A 629 -7.23 -35.32 27.62
CA ASN A 629 -8.36 -34.44 27.36
C ASN A 629 -8.54 -34.06 25.88
N PHE A 630 -7.85 -34.74 24.96
CA PHE A 630 -8.14 -34.62 23.53
C PHE A 630 -9.08 -35.72 23.07
N VAL A 631 -10.03 -35.34 22.22
CA VAL A 631 -10.92 -36.27 21.55
C VAL A 631 -10.49 -36.45 20.11
N LYS A 632 -10.50 -37.71 19.66
CA LYS A 632 -10.37 -38.01 18.24
C LYS A 632 -11.64 -37.53 17.55
N VAL A 633 -11.50 -36.68 16.54
CA VAL A 633 -12.63 -36.23 15.74
C VAL A 633 -12.86 -37.23 14.61
N GLU A 634 -13.99 -37.91 14.65
CA GLU A 634 -14.44 -38.74 13.54
C GLU A 634 -15.06 -37.84 12.46
N PHE A 635 -14.48 -37.87 11.26
CA PHE A 635 -15.09 -37.23 10.10
C PHE A 635 -16.28 -38.10 9.64
N ASN A 636 -17.49 -37.70 10.02
CA ASN A 636 -18.69 -38.22 9.38
C ASN A 636 -18.81 -37.57 7.99
N TYR A 637 -18.64 -38.39 6.95
CA TYR A 637 -18.75 -37.99 5.55
C TYR A 637 -20.18 -37.62 5.15
#